data_AF-A0A2D9GA07-F1
#
_entry.id   AF-A0A2D9GA07-F1
#
_cell.length_a   1.000
_cell.length_b   1.000
_cell.length_c   1.000
_cell.angle_alpha   90.00
_cell.angle_beta   90.00
_cell.angle_gamma   90.00
#
_symmetry.space_group_name_H-M   'P 1'
#
loop_
_entity.id
_entity.type
_entity.pdbx_description
1 polymer ?
#
loop_
_entity_poly.entity_id
_entity_poly.type
_entity_poly.pdbx_seq_one_letter_code
_entity_poly.pdbx_strand_id
1 'polypeptide(L)'
;MMTVIIIVATILLMILIWFVFFTNNDMVEDDGLSSIVNFEMPKLFKQEDEKMGFWSSRKASKQDESESLKSLRGEMLGKKKSLSSLEQEISDVQDIRNARTAARRELENKRTKCMNMADEVLQLQDKLGIPPDEAFDDNIENMDSADLDLRMVELSHVLRLLRREVDHQDAEKMKERLRRKQEEVTEKRMLQEKEKIELEEKILKDRLKKMKDEEALRYNIEHAKTIEELESFEIKTKDEKELQELNELIERSRARIIQEEEDLRHLEQFELLNERIFNSETVAELEELVIEDVNDEQLQILNDNYAQRHQLLFGRETLAKQLKRYEELIEQIEEFTELEEFDDLVIDGVNARQMKELEQIKSMRRMIVANIMYENIISKSESVKELNELIITGVSEENEFELIKMRNEKINELEDEKLSALVKQFEDEISNCTSVLELDNIEFKEVEGDKLEMLDELKNAKRASLVAKIREEGYRENYQKLRDQMKTIDDLEELQGFEIFNVGEHYTIELEKLRLGRVEFLEEQERIRIEKEELEKYNSIRKAIMHAQTSDEIQDIEIGEVNEEQQEELTNLKDEMYVILKEEESIRIYVDKALENEGLAPIEFNEDLENVFLSRFGEYNAKIGDVQFSLIWENNNDLDLIIKTPKNELIHRARKTSSCNGVLDLEMNMKPESKSPLENIVWEGITGEGGEYSIFVWHRKRHGMLRGKDPTKFTVRVANGSDEVIFLSDETSFGDPLRLISNVTVKDIQIRGKEIQEKEGAYLSIKELINNASSVNELEEIELLGLSRVRYNELVTTKEEMKKVLEQKEEEDRIISENKQAEDLLAKINEGSLEELRELVIEGVNEDKMVFLTDLLNDKISDLEMEAERRRRMAVANERMMSALNDAENVGPLEMIEEDLRRDKDFDKRLKRASAKDGDFRISLIWDNFNDLDLIVTAPSGDILHSGNRTTFCGGHLDVDMNFKPESKAPVENVFWEKGKAKPGEYKVFVHHFKKHNKRKNQDPTEFSVQMKVGDRRGEFKSRLSSGDPVMFVGTMNFDRK
;
A
#
# COMPACT_ATOMS: atom_id res chain seq x y z
N MET A 1 -40.72 -37.71 -14.58
CA MET A 1 -42.15 -38.10 -14.61
C MET A 1 -42.81 -37.62 -13.33
N MET A 2 -44.08 -37.19 -13.40
CA MET A 2 -45.10 -37.13 -12.32
C MET A 2 -44.61 -36.94 -10.87
N THR A 3 -44.91 -35.87 -10.13
CA THR A 3 -45.81 -34.69 -10.27
C THR A 3 -45.33 -33.67 -9.20
N VAL A 4 -45.44 -32.34 -9.29
CA VAL A 4 -46.53 -31.49 -9.79
C VAL A 4 -45.91 -30.21 -10.41
N ILE A 5 -46.00 -30.05 -11.73
CA ILE A 5 -45.63 -28.79 -12.44
C ILE A 5 -46.90 -27.91 -12.52
N ILE A 6 -47.41 -27.48 -11.36
CA ILE A 6 -48.69 -26.72 -11.23
C ILE A 6 -48.60 -25.65 -10.12
N ILE A 7 -47.49 -24.91 -10.07
CA ILE A 7 -47.37 -23.68 -9.24
C ILE A 7 -46.88 -22.48 -10.09
N VAL A 8 -46.21 -22.73 -11.22
CA VAL A 8 -45.81 -21.68 -12.19
C VAL A 8 -46.95 -21.30 -13.18
N ALA A 9 -48.12 -21.95 -13.07
CA ALA A 9 -49.28 -21.73 -13.97
C ALA A 9 -50.49 -21.04 -13.32
N THR A 10 -50.45 -20.74 -12.02
CA THR A 10 -51.62 -20.20 -11.27
C THR A 10 -51.53 -18.70 -10.95
N ILE A 11 -50.36 -18.08 -11.10
CA ILE A 11 -50.19 -16.61 -10.95
C ILE A 11 -50.45 -15.88 -12.29
N LEU A 12 -50.35 -16.58 -13.42
CA LEU A 12 -50.58 -16.04 -14.78
C LEU A 12 -52.04 -16.13 -15.27
N LEU A 13 -52.97 -16.61 -14.44
CA LEU A 13 -54.40 -16.71 -14.75
C LEU A 13 -55.30 -15.86 -13.82
N MET A 14 -54.72 -14.96 -13.02
CA MET A 14 -55.48 -14.05 -12.14
C MET A 14 -55.30 -12.56 -12.50
N ILE A 15 -54.88 -12.28 -13.74
CA ILE A 15 -54.66 -10.93 -14.30
C ILE A 15 -55.49 -10.70 -15.59
N LEU A 16 -56.37 -11.64 -15.97
CA LEU A 16 -57.27 -11.53 -17.12
C LEU A 16 -58.66 -12.08 -16.77
N ILE A 17 -59.70 -11.24 -16.90
CA ILE A 17 -61.08 -11.45 -16.40
C ILE A 17 -61.11 -11.38 -14.86
N TRP A 18 -61.39 -10.24 -14.21
CA TRP A 18 -62.61 -9.45 -14.40
C TRP A 18 -62.39 -7.94 -14.15
N PHE A 19 -61.31 -7.38 -14.73
CA PHE A 19 -61.35 -5.98 -15.14
C PHE A 19 -62.15 -5.89 -16.45
N VAL A 20 -62.82 -4.76 -16.70
CA VAL A 20 -63.84 -4.57 -17.76
C VAL A 20 -65.17 -5.27 -17.46
N PHE A 21 -66.05 -4.61 -16.70
CA PHE A 21 -67.23 -3.96 -17.29
C PHE A 21 -67.87 -2.94 -16.32
N PHE A 22 -68.45 -1.87 -16.88
CA PHE A 22 -69.05 -0.68 -16.24
C PHE A 22 -68.02 0.32 -15.63
N THR A 23 -67.91 1.56 -16.12
CA THR A 23 -68.73 2.36 -17.07
C THR A 23 -67.84 3.12 -18.06
N ASN A 24 -68.23 3.30 -19.32
CA ASN A 24 -69.20 4.32 -19.71
C ASN A 24 -69.94 4.01 -21.03
N ASN A 25 -71.20 4.44 -21.05
CA ASN A 25 -72.00 4.87 -22.21
C ASN A 25 -72.32 3.77 -23.28
N ASP A 26 -73.51 3.73 -23.89
CA ASP A 26 -74.68 4.63 -23.79
C ASP A 26 -75.92 3.96 -24.43
N MET A 27 -77.12 4.48 -24.12
CA MET A 27 -78.35 4.38 -24.95
C MET A 27 -79.02 2.97 -25.06
N VAL A 28 -80.35 2.80 -25.20
CA VAL A 28 -81.48 3.76 -25.31
C VAL A 28 -82.81 3.06 -24.93
N GLU A 29 -83.78 3.85 -24.41
CA GLU A 29 -85.26 3.64 -24.36
C GLU A 29 -85.83 2.31 -23.78
N ASP A 30 -87.12 2.22 -23.46
CA ASP A 30 -88.06 3.04 -22.67
C ASP A 30 -89.28 2.11 -22.36
N ASP A 31 -90.30 2.58 -21.67
CA ASP A 31 -91.51 1.83 -21.23
C ASP A 31 -91.24 0.71 -20.19
N GLY A 32 -91.98 0.63 -19.07
CA GLY A 32 -93.04 1.50 -18.57
C GLY A 32 -93.90 0.79 -17.52
N LEU A 33 -94.52 1.57 -16.62
CA LEU A 33 -95.51 1.15 -15.59
C LEU A 33 -94.94 0.26 -14.46
N SER A 34 -95.31 0.39 -13.19
CA SER A 34 -96.06 1.40 -12.43
C SER A 34 -95.90 1.01 -10.94
N SER A 35 -95.45 1.84 -10.00
CA SER A 35 -96.19 2.96 -9.39
C SER A 35 -95.25 3.62 -8.36
N ILE A 36 -95.06 4.94 -8.28
CA ILE A 36 -96.02 6.01 -7.94
C ILE A 36 -96.52 5.88 -6.48
N VAL A 37 -96.24 6.82 -5.55
CA VAL A 37 -95.40 8.04 -5.66
C VAL A 37 -94.99 8.57 -4.27
N ASN A 38 -93.97 9.44 -4.28
CA ASN A 38 -93.51 10.28 -3.16
C ASN A 38 -94.64 11.13 -2.53
N PHE A 39 -94.39 11.75 -1.37
CA PHE A 39 -94.10 13.21 -1.35
C PHE A 39 -93.67 13.70 0.04
N GLU A 40 -92.63 14.50 0.06
CA GLU A 40 -92.26 15.36 1.19
C GLU A 40 -93.20 16.57 1.29
N MET A 41 -93.21 17.25 2.44
CA MET A 41 -93.41 18.70 2.54
C MET A 41 -93.15 19.16 4.00
N PRO A 42 -92.85 20.44 4.27
CA PRO A 42 -91.74 21.22 3.69
C PRO A 42 -90.94 21.95 4.80
N LYS A 43 -89.83 22.63 4.45
CA LYS A 43 -89.33 23.75 5.28
C LYS A 43 -89.52 25.08 4.55
N LEU A 44 -90.10 26.04 5.26
CA LEU A 44 -90.40 27.38 4.80
C LEU A 44 -89.22 28.35 5.01
N PHE A 45 -89.36 29.51 4.36
CA PHE A 45 -88.62 30.77 4.51
C PHE A 45 -87.19 30.79 3.91
N LYS A 46 -86.76 31.66 2.98
CA LYS A 46 -87.22 32.92 2.31
C LYS A 46 -86.30 34.09 2.67
N GLN A 47 -85.55 34.58 1.67
CA GLN A 47 -85.33 35.99 1.28
C GLN A 47 -84.67 35.95 -0.12
N GLU A 48 -85.22 36.62 -1.15
CA GLU A 48 -84.92 38.02 -1.57
C GLU A 48 -83.47 38.13 -2.13
N ASP A 49 -83.19 38.51 -3.38
CA ASP A 49 -83.85 39.55 -4.20
C ASP A 49 -83.84 39.37 -5.76
N GLU A 50 -84.75 40.12 -6.40
CA GLU A 50 -84.81 40.67 -7.78
C GLU A 50 -84.14 39.95 -8.99
N LYS A 51 -84.83 39.71 -10.12
CA LYS A 51 -85.25 40.77 -11.09
C LYS A 51 -86.34 40.34 -12.10
N MET A 52 -87.15 41.34 -12.46
CA MET A 52 -88.09 41.52 -13.59
C MET A 52 -88.36 40.43 -14.65
N GLY A 53 -89.65 40.20 -14.93
CA GLY A 53 -90.21 39.64 -16.18
C GLY A 53 -91.74 39.82 -16.24
N PHE A 54 -92.28 40.48 -17.27
CA PHE A 54 -93.64 41.05 -17.27
C PHE A 54 -94.80 40.11 -17.68
N TRP A 55 -95.89 40.16 -16.89
CA TRP A 55 -97.34 40.24 -17.26
C TRP A 55 -97.96 39.36 -18.36
N SER A 56 -98.99 38.58 -17.98
CA SER A 56 -100.42 38.67 -18.42
C SER A 56 -101.14 37.32 -18.17
N SER A 57 -102.47 37.14 -18.04
CA SER A 57 -103.64 37.96 -17.71
C SER A 57 -104.91 37.08 -17.82
N ARG A 58 -105.71 36.96 -16.74
CA ARG A 58 -107.18 36.77 -16.69
C ARG A 58 -107.88 35.68 -17.55
N LYS A 59 -108.68 34.83 -16.87
CA LYS A 59 -110.18 34.72 -16.91
C LYS A 59 -110.60 33.49 -16.06
N ALA A 60 -111.59 33.53 -15.16
CA ALA A 60 -113.06 33.67 -15.35
C ALA A 60 -113.65 32.47 -16.13
N SER A 61 -114.73 31.78 -15.73
CA SER A 61 -115.75 32.03 -14.68
C SER A 61 -116.80 30.90 -14.57
N LYS A 62 -117.58 30.85 -13.46
CA LYS A 62 -118.99 30.36 -13.38
C LYS A 62 -119.24 28.84 -13.56
N GLN A 63 -120.37 28.22 -13.15
CA GLN A 63 -121.63 28.68 -12.53
C GLN A 63 -122.30 27.54 -11.72
N ASP A 64 -123.26 27.88 -10.83
CA ASP A 64 -124.51 27.18 -10.41
C ASP A 64 -124.56 25.64 -10.26
N GLU A 65 -125.36 25.01 -9.38
CA GLU A 65 -126.56 25.38 -8.59
C GLU A 65 -126.52 24.49 -7.29
N SER A 66 -127.42 24.48 -6.29
CA SER A 66 -128.72 25.13 -6.08
C SER A 66 -129.02 25.42 -4.59
N GLU A 67 -130.18 24.98 -4.08
CA GLU A 67 -130.83 25.40 -2.84
C GLU A 67 -131.14 24.24 -1.88
N SER A 68 -130.80 24.39 -0.59
CA SER A 68 -131.58 23.84 0.54
C SER A 68 -131.30 24.58 1.86
N LEU A 69 -131.21 25.92 1.79
CA LEU A 69 -130.41 26.72 2.72
C LEU A 69 -131.16 27.40 3.88
N LYS A 70 -132.19 26.77 4.48
CA LYS A 70 -132.93 27.36 5.62
C LYS A 70 -133.20 26.49 6.87
N SER A 71 -132.72 25.25 6.95
CA SER A 71 -132.85 24.43 8.18
C SER A 71 -131.53 23.97 8.83
N LEU A 72 -130.44 23.76 8.07
CA LEU A 72 -129.18 23.23 8.64
C LEU A 72 -128.19 24.28 9.20
N ARG A 73 -128.48 25.59 9.09
CA ARG A 73 -127.49 26.64 9.42
C ARG A 73 -127.28 26.84 10.93
N GLY A 74 -128.25 26.48 11.77
CA GLY A 74 -128.16 26.56 13.23
C GLY A 74 -127.28 25.47 13.84
N GLU A 75 -127.55 24.20 13.53
CA GLU A 75 -126.81 23.07 14.11
C GLU A 75 -125.36 22.95 13.58
N MET A 76 -125.10 23.33 12.32
CA MET A 76 -123.74 23.28 11.77
C MET A 76 -122.79 24.33 12.37
N LEU A 77 -123.27 25.45 12.89
CA LEU A 77 -122.40 26.47 13.52
C LEU A 77 -121.88 26.03 14.90
N GLY A 78 -122.67 25.26 15.66
CA GLY A 78 -122.21 24.64 16.90
C GLY A 78 -121.15 23.56 16.64
N LYS A 79 -121.43 22.64 15.70
CA LYS A 79 -120.48 21.57 15.34
C LYS A 79 -119.21 22.06 14.65
N LYS A 80 -119.25 23.14 13.85
CA LYS A 80 -118.03 23.70 13.23
C LYS A 80 -117.05 24.33 14.22
N LYS A 81 -117.53 24.91 15.33
CA LYS A 81 -116.63 25.39 16.39
C LYS A 81 -115.95 24.27 17.16
N SER A 82 -116.65 23.15 17.44
CA SER A 82 -115.99 21.99 18.04
C SER A 82 -115.09 21.26 17.05
N LEU A 83 -115.44 21.19 15.76
CA LEU A 83 -114.58 20.58 14.73
C LEU A 83 -113.26 21.36 14.59
N SER A 84 -113.30 22.68 14.47
CA SER A 84 -112.07 23.51 14.36
C SER A 84 -111.18 23.41 15.60
N SER A 85 -111.77 23.28 16.81
CA SER A 85 -111.01 23.04 18.04
C SER A 85 -110.37 21.65 18.05
N LEU A 86 -111.07 20.62 17.57
CA LEU A 86 -110.57 19.25 17.48
C LEU A 86 -109.55 19.08 16.34
N GLU A 87 -109.71 19.77 15.21
CA GLU A 87 -108.74 19.80 14.10
C GLU A 87 -107.43 20.46 14.55
N GLN A 88 -107.50 21.51 15.37
CA GLN A 88 -106.33 22.15 15.97
C GLN A 88 -105.66 21.25 17.02
N GLU A 89 -106.42 20.65 17.95
CA GLU A 89 -105.87 19.65 18.89
C GLU A 89 -105.26 18.42 18.17
N ILE A 90 -105.85 17.97 17.06
CA ILE A 90 -105.32 16.88 16.25
C ILE A 90 -104.01 17.30 15.57
N SER A 91 -103.92 18.52 15.04
CA SER A 91 -102.68 19.08 14.48
C SER A 91 -101.58 19.18 15.54
N ASP A 92 -101.88 19.78 16.70
CA ASP A 92 -100.94 19.92 17.82
C ASP A 92 -100.45 18.54 18.31
N VAL A 93 -101.35 17.55 18.39
CA VAL A 93 -101.00 16.16 18.74
C VAL A 93 -100.18 15.47 17.64
N GLN A 94 -100.42 15.78 16.35
CA GLN A 94 -99.61 15.26 15.24
C GLN A 94 -98.22 15.89 15.20
N ASP A 95 -98.08 17.18 15.46
CA ASP A 95 -96.79 17.86 15.56
C ASP A 95 -95.99 17.39 16.79
N ILE A 96 -96.65 17.19 17.94
CA ILE A 96 -96.05 16.52 19.11
C ILE A 96 -95.61 15.10 18.75
N ARG A 97 -96.39 14.35 17.94
CA ARG A 97 -96.03 12.99 17.51
C ARG A 97 -94.84 12.99 16.56
N ASN A 98 -94.77 13.94 15.63
CA ASN A 98 -93.68 14.12 14.67
C ASN A 98 -92.38 14.59 15.36
N ALA A 99 -92.47 15.52 16.30
CA ALA A 99 -91.34 15.92 17.15
C ALA A 99 -90.83 14.74 17.99
N ARG A 100 -91.73 13.91 18.51
CA ARG A 100 -91.38 12.72 19.31
C ARG A 100 -90.78 11.58 18.49
N THR A 101 -91.14 11.43 17.21
CA THR A 101 -90.46 10.47 16.31
C THR A 101 -89.11 11.00 15.82
N ALA A 102 -88.99 12.31 15.55
CA ALA A 102 -87.72 12.94 15.22
C ALA A 102 -86.70 12.82 16.38
N ALA A 103 -87.09 13.19 17.61
CA ALA A 103 -86.24 13.08 18.80
C ALA A 103 -85.81 11.63 19.12
N ARG A 104 -86.67 10.64 18.84
CA ARG A 104 -86.29 9.21 18.94
C ARG A 104 -85.26 8.80 17.89
N ARG A 105 -85.37 9.30 16.67
CA ARG A 105 -84.42 9.00 15.58
C ARG A 105 -83.06 9.66 15.84
N GLU A 106 -83.06 10.87 16.38
CA GLU A 106 -81.85 11.56 16.82
C GLU A 106 -81.14 10.82 17.98
N LEU A 107 -81.90 10.36 18.97
CA LEU A 107 -81.37 9.52 20.06
C LEU A 107 -80.68 8.26 19.52
N GLU A 108 -81.32 7.53 18.61
CA GLU A 108 -80.78 6.29 18.04
C GLU A 108 -79.51 6.53 17.20
N ASN A 109 -79.47 7.65 16.46
CA ASN A 109 -78.27 8.08 15.73
C ASN A 109 -77.10 8.43 16.67
N LYS A 110 -77.38 8.96 17.87
CA LYS A 110 -76.34 9.21 18.90
C LYS A 110 -75.85 7.91 19.54
N ARG A 111 -76.74 6.95 19.81
CA ARG A 111 -76.39 5.61 20.34
C ARG A 111 -75.45 4.85 19.43
N THR A 112 -75.83 4.73 18.15
CA THR A 112 -75.00 4.08 17.13
C THR A 112 -73.65 4.79 16.95
N LYS A 113 -73.60 6.12 17.06
CA LYS A 113 -72.34 6.86 17.03
C LYS A 113 -71.46 6.62 18.26
N CYS A 114 -72.04 6.53 19.47
CA CYS A 114 -71.31 6.11 20.68
C CYS A 114 -70.74 4.70 20.55
N MET A 115 -71.55 3.73 20.11
CA MET A 115 -71.10 2.33 19.95
C MET A 115 -69.93 2.22 18.97
N ASN A 116 -70.04 2.83 17.78
CA ASN A 116 -68.94 2.84 16.82
C ASN A 116 -67.65 3.48 17.37
N MET A 117 -67.76 4.47 18.27
CA MET A 117 -66.62 5.10 18.92
C MET A 117 -66.04 4.23 20.06
N ALA A 118 -66.87 3.45 20.77
CA ALA A 118 -66.42 2.50 21.78
C ALA A 118 -65.70 1.29 21.13
N ASP A 119 -66.24 0.76 20.03
CA ASP A 119 -65.59 -0.27 19.20
C ASP A 119 -64.20 0.20 18.71
N GLU A 120 -64.09 1.45 18.27
CA GLU A 120 -62.81 2.00 17.82
C GLU A 120 -61.81 2.19 18.97
N VAL A 121 -62.28 2.52 20.19
CA VAL A 121 -61.42 2.53 21.40
C VAL A 121 -60.85 1.14 21.66
N LEU A 122 -61.69 0.10 21.64
CA LEU A 122 -61.28 -1.28 21.89
C LEU A 122 -60.27 -1.77 20.83
N GLN A 123 -60.49 -1.45 19.54
CA GLN A 123 -59.55 -1.77 18.46
C GLN A 123 -58.19 -1.08 18.60
N LEU A 124 -58.16 0.16 19.10
CA LEU A 124 -56.91 0.88 19.35
C LEU A 124 -56.20 0.41 20.64
N GLN A 125 -56.95 0.00 21.67
CA GLN A 125 -56.39 -0.63 22.87
C GLN A 125 -55.69 -1.95 22.54
N ASP A 126 -56.32 -2.81 21.73
CA ASP A 126 -55.75 -4.08 21.27
C ASP A 126 -54.44 -3.88 20.47
N LYS A 127 -54.43 -2.91 19.53
CA LYS A 127 -53.21 -2.51 18.81
C LYS A 127 -52.07 -2.03 19.71
N LEU A 128 -52.37 -1.40 20.84
CA LEU A 128 -51.40 -0.91 21.82
C LEU A 128 -51.04 -1.95 22.89
N GLY A 129 -51.66 -3.13 22.88
CA GLY A 129 -51.48 -4.16 23.92
C GLY A 129 -52.05 -3.77 25.29
N ILE A 130 -52.94 -2.78 25.33
CA ILE A 130 -53.65 -2.35 26.54
C ILE A 130 -54.82 -3.32 26.76
N PRO A 131 -55.00 -3.90 27.97
CA PRO A 131 -56.12 -4.80 28.22
C PRO A 131 -57.45 -4.08 27.97
N PRO A 132 -58.41 -4.70 27.25
CA PRO A 132 -59.66 -4.05 26.87
C PRO A 132 -60.49 -3.72 28.11
N ASP A 133 -60.96 -2.48 28.18
CA ASP A 133 -61.82 -2.01 29.27
C ASP A 133 -63.29 -2.08 28.81
N GLU A 134 -63.97 -3.17 29.18
CA GLU A 134 -65.38 -3.42 28.87
C GLU A 134 -66.31 -2.30 29.39
N ALA A 135 -65.85 -1.48 30.34
CA ALA A 135 -66.59 -0.31 30.83
C ALA A 135 -66.82 0.78 29.76
N PHE A 136 -66.19 0.69 28.57
CA PHE A 136 -66.42 1.64 27.47
C PHE A 136 -67.77 1.43 26.74
N ASP A 137 -68.17 0.18 26.50
CA ASP A 137 -69.43 -0.19 25.81
C ASP A 137 -70.64 -0.27 26.78
N ASP A 138 -70.35 -0.36 28.07
CA ASP A 138 -71.31 -0.66 29.13
C ASP A 138 -72.52 0.32 29.15
N ASN A 139 -73.71 -0.24 28.92
CA ASN A 139 -75.02 0.40 29.07
C ASN A 139 -75.37 1.55 28.07
N ILE A 140 -74.66 1.71 26.94
CA ILE A 140 -74.93 2.74 25.91
C ILE A 140 -76.37 2.66 25.37
N GLU A 141 -76.93 1.45 25.18
CA GLU A 141 -78.30 1.23 24.70
C GLU A 141 -79.41 1.83 25.60
N ASN A 142 -79.09 2.16 26.85
CA ASN A 142 -80.06 2.70 27.82
C ASN A 142 -79.86 4.20 28.13
N MET A 143 -78.83 4.83 27.57
CA MET A 143 -78.52 6.25 27.80
C MET A 143 -79.54 7.18 27.13
N ASP A 144 -79.79 8.34 27.74
CA ASP A 144 -80.57 9.42 27.13
C ASP A 144 -79.71 10.33 26.23
N SER A 145 -80.32 11.32 25.56
CA SER A 145 -79.64 12.12 24.53
C SER A 145 -78.49 12.96 25.08
N ALA A 146 -78.57 13.40 26.34
CA ALA A 146 -77.53 14.19 26.99
C ALA A 146 -76.42 13.30 27.54
N ASP A 147 -76.78 12.16 28.13
CA ASP A 147 -75.83 11.13 28.57
C ASP A 147 -74.98 10.64 27.37
N LEU A 148 -75.60 10.46 26.20
CA LEU A 148 -74.89 10.09 24.97
C LEU A 148 -73.95 11.17 24.44
N ASP A 149 -74.37 12.45 24.44
CA ASP A 149 -73.49 13.56 24.02
C ASP A 149 -72.24 13.64 24.93
N LEU A 150 -72.42 13.46 26.25
CA LEU A 150 -71.31 13.39 27.20
C LEU A 150 -70.39 12.20 26.90
N ARG A 151 -70.97 11.02 26.63
CA ARG A 151 -70.21 9.80 26.32
C ARG A 151 -69.44 9.91 25.01
N MET A 152 -69.99 10.58 23.99
CA MET A 152 -69.26 10.91 22.77
C MET A 152 -68.04 11.80 23.05
N VAL A 153 -68.15 12.76 23.96
CA VAL A 153 -67.01 13.61 24.35
C VAL A 153 -65.93 12.80 25.06
N GLU A 154 -66.30 11.95 26.03
CA GLU A 154 -65.37 11.03 26.70
C GLU A 154 -64.64 10.11 25.70
N LEU A 155 -65.40 9.38 24.88
CA LEU A 155 -64.84 8.46 23.87
C LEU A 155 -63.96 9.21 22.86
N SER A 156 -64.36 10.42 22.43
CA SER A 156 -63.51 11.24 21.54
C SER A 156 -62.17 11.63 22.18
N HIS A 157 -62.14 11.85 23.50
CA HIS A 157 -60.92 12.17 24.22
C HIS A 157 -59.99 10.97 24.32
N VAL A 158 -60.56 9.79 24.65
CA VAL A 158 -59.83 8.51 24.72
C VAL A 158 -59.30 8.11 23.34
N LEU A 159 -60.12 8.16 22.29
CA LEU A 159 -59.70 7.91 20.90
C LEU A 159 -58.54 8.80 20.48
N ARG A 160 -58.56 10.10 20.82
CA ARG A 160 -57.46 11.03 20.49
C ARG A 160 -56.17 10.66 21.22
N LEU A 161 -56.24 10.25 22.48
CA LEU A 161 -55.05 9.82 23.24
C LEU A 161 -54.48 8.50 22.70
N LEU A 162 -55.34 7.53 22.41
CA LEU A 162 -54.92 6.24 21.84
C LEU A 162 -54.37 6.38 20.42
N ARG A 163 -54.98 7.20 19.55
CA ARG A 163 -54.42 7.52 18.23
C ARG A 163 -53.04 8.14 18.35
N ARG A 164 -52.89 9.19 19.17
CA ARG A 164 -51.59 9.84 19.39
C ARG A 164 -50.51 8.88 19.92
N GLU A 165 -50.88 7.92 20.77
CA GLU A 165 -49.95 6.89 21.25
C GLU A 165 -49.61 5.87 20.16
N VAL A 166 -50.57 5.48 19.30
CA VAL A 166 -50.32 4.66 18.10
C VAL A 166 -49.40 5.40 17.13
N ASP A 167 -49.69 6.65 16.81
CA ASP A 167 -48.91 7.48 15.89
C ASP A 167 -47.50 7.74 16.45
N HIS A 168 -47.37 7.95 17.76
CA HIS A 168 -46.06 8.05 18.42
C HIS A 168 -45.31 6.71 18.41
N GLN A 169 -45.97 5.58 18.69
CA GLN A 169 -45.35 4.26 18.56
C GLN A 169 -44.96 3.91 17.13
N ASP A 170 -45.74 4.33 16.14
CA ASP A 170 -45.47 4.04 14.73
C ASP A 170 -44.41 4.99 14.17
N ALA A 171 -44.35 6.25 14.64
CA ALA A 171 -43.22 7.16 14.41
C ALA A 171 -41.93 6.70 15.11
N GLU A 172 -41.99 6.20 16.34
CA GLU A 172 -40.86 5.55 17.03
C GLU A 172 -40.43 4.28 16.29
N LYS A 173 -41.37 3.40 15.89
CA LYS A 173 -41.06 2.24 15.04
C LYS A 173 -40.53 2.65 13.67
N MET A 174 -40.90 3.80 13.13
CA MET A 174 -40.39 4.31 11.86
C MET A 174 -38.99 4.91 12.02
N LYS A 175 -38.72 5.65 13.09
CA LYS A 175 -37.36 6.07 13.49
C LYS A 175 -36.46 4.86 13.77
N GLU A 176 -36.94 3.89 14.53
CA GLU A 176 -36.27 2.61 14.80
C GLU A 176 -36.04 1.82 13.50
N ARG A 177 -37.00 1.80 12.56
CA ARG A 177 -36.83 1.15 11.24
C ARG A 177 -35.89 1.92 10.31
N LEU A 178 -35.89 3.25 10.33
CA LEU A 178 -34.99 4.08 9.54
C LEU A 178 -33.58 3.98 10.10
N ARG A 179 -33.43 4.11 11.42
CA ARG A 179 -32.18 3.90 12.15
C ARG A 179 -31.66 2.48 11.96
N ARG A 180 -32.48 1.44 12.12
CA ARG A 180 -32.08 0.05 11.81
C ARG A 180 -31.81 -0.15 10.33
N LYS A 181 -32.50 0.49 9.39
CA LYS A 181 -32.14 0.41 7.96
C LYS A 181 -30.82 1.13 7.66
N GLN A 182 -30.55 2.24 8.33
CA GLN A 182 -29.33 3.01 8.17
C GLN A 182 -28.16 2.26 8.82
N GLU A 183 -28.34 1.74 10.03
CA GLU A 183 -27.43 0.81 10.72
C GLU A 183 -27.24 -0.47 9.90
N GLU A 184 -28.29 -1.13 9.38
CA GLU A 184 -28.22 -2.33 8.53
C GLU A 184 -27.59 -2.05 7.15
N VAL A 185 -27.76 -0.86 6.57
CA VAL A 185 -27.06 -0.45 5.34
C VAL A 185 -25.61 -0.15 5.62
N THR A 186 -25.27 0.55 6.72
CA THR A 186 -23.87 0.76 7.13
C THR A 186 -23.21 -0.55 7.55
N GLU A 187 -23.93 -1.45 8.22
CA GLU A 187 -23.46 -2.77 8.64
C GLU A 187 -23.29 -3.67 7.43
N LYS A 188 -24.24 -3.71 6.48
CA LYS A 188 -24.04 -4.44 5.21
C LYS A 188 -22.92 -3.84 4.37
N ARG A 189 -22.75 -2.52 4.33
CA ARG A 189 -21.63 -1.88 3.62
C ARG A 189 -20.30 -2.24 4.29
N MET A 190 -20.21 -2.10 5.61
CA MET A 190 -19.05 -2.51 6.41
C MET A 190 -18.81 -4.03 6.36
N LEU A 191 -19.83 -4.86 6.25
CA LEU A 191 -19.72 -6.32 6.14
C LEU A 191 -19.30 -6.72 4.72
N GLN A 192 -19.84 -6.08 3.67
CA GLN A 192 -19.39 -6.29 2.28
C GLN A 192 -17.97 -5.78 2.07
N GLU A 193 -17.61 -4.65 2.66
CA GLU A 193 -16.26 -4.07 2.59
C GLU A 193 -15.28 -4.90 3.43
N LYS A 194 -15.69 -5.38 4.61
CA LYS A 194 -14.93 -6.36 5.39
C LYS A 194 -14.82 -7.72 4.69
N GLU A 195 -15.87 -8.25 4.10
CA GLU A 195 -15.84 -9.50 3.32
C GLU A 195 -14.96 -9.34 2.08
N LYS A 196 -15.00 -8.17 1.42
CA LYS A 196 -14.09 -7.82 0.32
C LYS A 196 -12.64 -7.76 0.81
N ILE A 197 -12.36 -7.08 1.92
CA ILE A 197 -11.02 -6.99 2.52
C ILE A 197 -10.54 -8.36 3.03
N GLU A 198 -11.39 -9.19 3.63
CA GLU A 198 -11.05 -10.55 4.07
C GLU A 198 -10.86 -11.50 2.88
N LEU A 199 -11.61 -11.31 1.78
CA LEU A 199 -11.42 -12.04 0.52
C LEU A 199 -10.12 -11.61 -0.16
N GLU A 200 -9.83 -10.31 -0.24
CA GLU A 200 -8.58 -9.76 -0.77
C GLU A 200 -7.38 -10.18 0.10
N GLU A 201 -7.48 -10.09 1.43
CA GLU A 201 -6.45 -10.55 2.36
C GLU A 201 -6.24 -12.07 2.24
N LYS A 202 -7.30 -12.86 2.04
CA LYS A 202 -7.18 -14.31 1.79
C LYS A 202 -6.56 -14.62 0.44
N ILE A 203 -6.95 -13.92 -0.63
CA ILE A 203 -6.35 -14.05 -1.97
C ILE A 203 -4.86 -13.64 -1.91
N LEU A 204 -4.53 -12.57 -1.20
CA LEU A 204 -3.15 -12.11 -0.99
C LEU A 204 -2.35 -13.05 -0.10
N LYS A 205 -2.94 -13.65 0.94
CA LYS A 205 -2.29 -14.69 1.76
C LYS A 205 -2.06 -15.98 0.98
N ASP A 206 -3.02 -16.43 0.19
CA ASP A 206 -2.88 -17.61 -0.67
C ASP A 206 -1.87 -17.34 -1.80
N ARG A 207 -1.85 -16.13 -2.37
CA ARG A 207 -0.83 -15.72 -3.37
C ARG A 207 0.56 -15.58 -2.74
N LEU A 208 0.68 -14.96 -1.57
CA LEU A 208 1.94 -14.83 -0.84
C LEU A 208 2.48 -16.20 -0.41
N LYS A 209 1.58 -17.12 -0.02
CA LYS A 209 1.98 -18.50 0.28
C LYS A 209 2.51 -19.20 -0.97
N LYS A 210 1.79 -19.11 -2.09
CA LYS A 210 2.26 -19.64 -3.39
C LYS A 210 3.62 -19.07 -3.78
N MET A 211 3.78 -17.75 -3.79
CA MET A 211 5.07 -17.11 -4.12
C MET A 211 6.20 -17.57 -3.19
N LYS A 212 5.93 -17.80 -1.89
CA LYS A 212 6.93 -18.35 -0.96
C LYS A 212 7.24 -19.83 -1.21
N ASP A 213 6.23 -20.63 -1.54
CA ASP A 213 6.41 -22.04 -1.87
C ASP A 213 7.16 -22.19 -3.23
N GLU A 214 6.91 -21.28 -4.18
CA GLU A 214 7.59 -21.15 -5.49
C GLU A 214 9.04 -20.66 -5.34
N GLU A 215 9.28 -19.63 -4.53
CA GLU A 215 10.61 -19.09 -4.22
C GLU A 215 11.47 -20.10 -3.44
N ALA A 216 10.87 -20.83 -2.50
CA ALA A 216 11.54 -21.94 -1.82
C ALA A 216 11.88 -23.10 -2.77
N LEU A 217 11.01 -23.40 -3.75
CA LEU A 217 11.30 -24.41 -4.77
C LEU A 217 12.47 -23.97 -5.68
N ARG A 218 12.47 -22.71 -6.15
CA ARG A 218 13.58 -22.15 -6.94
C ARG A 218 14.90 -22.18 -6.16
N TYR A 219 14.88 -21.76 -4.89
CA TYR A 219 16.05 -21.82 -4.00
C TYR A 219 16.57 -23.26 -3.84
N ASN A 220 15.70 -24.25 -3.63
CA ASN A 220 16.10 -25.64 -3.48
C ASN A 220 16.69 -26.25 -4.77
N ILE A 221 16.17 -25.89 -5.94
CA ILE A 221 16.71 -26.32 -7.25
C ILE A 221 18.11 -25.70 -7.47
N GLU A 222 18.28 -24.42 -7.18
CA GLU A 222 19.55 -23.70 -7.32
C GLU A 222 20.63 -24.22 -6.35
N HIS A 223 20.25 -24.65 -5.13
CA HIS A 223 21.16 -25.12 -4.09
C HIS A 223 21.29 -26.66 -3.99
N ALA A 224 20.72 -27.40 -4.95
CA ALA A 224 20.87 -28.85 -5.07
C ALA A 224 22.34 -29.23 -5.26
N LYS A 225 22.83 -30.27 -4.56
CA LYS A 225 24.25 -30.68 -4.61
C LYS A 225 24.51 -31.91 -5.44
N THR A 226 23.48 -32.70 -5.74
CA THR A 226 23.58 -33.91 -6.55
C THR A 226 22.43 -33.98 -7.54
N ILE A 227 22.63 -34.75 -8.62
CA ILE A 227 21.57 -35.00 -9.60
C ILE A 227 20.40 -35.77 -8.96
N GLU A 228 20.66 -36.69 -8.02
CA GLU A 228 19.61 -37.40 -7.26
C GLU A 228 18.75 -36.46 -6.40
N GLU A 229 19.34 -35.44 -5.78
CA GLU A 229 18.59 -34.39 -5.06
C GLU A 229 17.75 -33.56 -6.04
N LEU A 230 18.35 -33.13 -7.16
CA LEU A 230 17.70 -32.31 -8.19
C LEU A 230 16.48 -33.02 -8.82
N GLU A 231 16.62 -34.30 -9.16
CA GLU A 231 15.55 -35.13 -9.75
C GLU A 231 14.44 -35.50 -8.74
N SER A 232 14.65 -35.28 -7.44
CA SER A 232 13.64 -35.56 -6.39
C SER A 232 12.56 -34.47 -6.25
N PHE A 233 12.75 -33.29 -6.86
CA PHE A 233 11.83 -32.16 -6.73
C PHE A 233 10.62 -32.24 -7.69
N GLU A 234 9.44 -32.56 -7.15
CA GLU A 234 8.19 -32.56 -7.93
C GLU A 234 7.69 -31.14 -8.26
N ILE A 235 7.84 -30.69 -9.51
CA ILE A 235 7.17 -29.48 -10.03
C ILE A 235 5.65 -29.72 -10.15
N LYS A 236 4.85 -28.83 -9.55
CA LYS A 236 3.37 -28.94 -9.49
C LYS A 236 2.63 -27.71 -10.04
N THR A 237 3.28 -26.96 -10.93
CA THR A 237 2.70 -25.78 -11.58
C THR A 237 1.75 -26.19 -12.73
N LYS A 238 0.90 -25.25 -13.17
CA LYS A 238 0.01 -25.41 -14.34
C LYS A 238 0.20 -24.30 -15.39
N ASP A 239 1.07 -23.34 -15.10
CA ASP A 239 1.41 -22.26 -16.01
C ASP A 239 2.56 -22.74 -16.90
N GLU A 240 2.36 -22.73 -18.22
CA GLU A 240 3.36 -23.22 -19.18
C GLU A 240 4.64 -22.37 -19.16
N LYS A 241 4.54 -21.06 -18.86
CA LYS A 241 5.70 -20.17 -18.80
C LYS A 241 6.53 -20.43 -17.55
N GLU A 242 5.87 -20.54 -16.39
CA GLU A 242 6.54 -20.86 -15.13
C GLU A 242 7.17 -22.27 -15.16
N LEU A 243 6.49 -23.24 -15.78
CA LEU A 243 7.01 -24.58 -16.01
C LEU A 243 8.25 -24.55 -16.92
N GLN A 244 8.26 -23.72 -17.96
CA GLN A 244 9.43 -23.54 -18.82
C GLN A 244 10.60 -22.92 -18.03
N GLU A 245 10.38 -21.84 -17.27
CA GLU A 245 11.41 -21.21 -16.44
C GLU A 245 12.01 -22.18 -15.41
N LEU A 246 11.18 -22.98 -14.73
CA LEU A 246 11.64 -23.98 -13.76
C LEU A 246 12.41 -25.12 -14.42
N ASN A 247 12.00 -25.58 -15.61
CA ASN A 247 12.75 -26.58 -16.36
C ASN A 247 14.10 -26.03 -16.87
N GLU A 248 14.15 -24.78 -17.33
CA GLU A 248 15.41 -24.11 -17.68
C GLU A 248 16.32 -23.89 -16.47
N LEU A 249 15.76 -23.69 -15.28
CA LEU A 249 16.51 -23.60 -14.02
C LEU A 249 17.09 -24.98 -13.62
N ILE A 250 16.31 -26.05 -13.80
CA ILE A 250 16.76 -27.43 -13.59
C ILE A 250 17.89 -27.78 -14.56
N GLU A 251 17.75 -27.53 -15.87
CA GLU A 251 18.81 -27.83 -16.84
C GLU A 251 20.08 -26.99 -16.60
N ARG A 252 19.95 -25.72 -16.17
CA ARG A 252 21.10 -24.90 -15.74
C ARG A 252 21.78 -25.46 -14.49
N SER A 253 21.01 -25.81 -13.46
CA SER A 253 21.55 -26.39 -12.21
C SER A 253 22.18 -27.76 -12.46
N ARG A 254 21.59 -28.57 -13.36
CA ARG A 254 22.10 -29.87 -13.80
C ARG A 254 23.43 -29.72 -14.55
N ALA A 255 23.51 -28.78 -15.50
CA ALA A 255 24.75 -28.49 -16.20
C ALA A 255 25.86 -28.04 -15.25
N ARG A 256 25.52 -27.18 -14.26
CA ARG A 256 26.46 -26.81 -13.18
C ARG A 256 26.93 -28.02 -12.38
N ILE A 257 26.02 -28.86 -11.88
CA ILE A 257 26.39 -30.04 -11.06
C ILE A 257 27.26 -31.02 -11.86
N ILE A 258 26.96 -31.24 -13.14
CA ILE A 258 27.79 -32.07 -14.03
C ILE A 258 29.19 -31.45 -14.20
N GLN A 259 29.27 -30.14 -14.45
CA GLN A 259 30.55 -29.43 -14.56
C GLN A 259 31.33 -29.49 -13.24
N GLU A 260 30.69 -29.28 -12.09
CA GLU A 260 31.31 -29.38 -10.76
C GLU A 260 31.82 -30.81 -10.48
N GLU A 261 31.10 -31.86 -10.90
CA GLU A 261 31.55 -33.26 -10.80
C GLU A 261 32.69 -33.60 -11.77
N GLU A 262 32.75 -32.98 -12.96
CA GLU A 262 33.85 -33.14 -13.92
C GLU A 262 35.10 -32.36 -13.49
N ASP A 263 34.95 -31.11 -13.05
CA ASP A 263 36.03 -30.27 -12.51
C ASP A 263 36.66 -30.91 -11.27
N LEU A 264 35.84 -31.48 -10.36
CA LEU A 264 36.33 -32.22 -9.20
C LEU A 264 37.11 -33.48 -9.61
N ARG A 265 36.64 -34.22 -10.61
CA ARG A 265 37.32 -35.40 -11.15
C ARG A 265 38.66 -35.05 -11.80
N HIS A 266 38.69 -33.95 -12.57
CA HIS A 266 39.91 -33.43 -13.19
C HIS A 266 40.91 -32.95 -12.12
N LEU A 267 40.43 -32.31 -11.04
CA LEU A 267 41.26 -31.92 -9.90
C LEU A 267 41.84 -33.13 -9.14
N GLU A 268 41.03 -34.15 -8.84
CA GLU A 268 41.50 -35.39 -8.20
C GLU A 268 42.54 -36.12 -9.07
N GLN A 269 42.35 -36.15 -10.40
CA GLN A 269 43.34 -36.71 -11.32
C GLN A 269 44.60 -35.86 -11.42
N PHE A 270 44.47 -34.53 -11.44
CA PHE A 270 45.62 -33.61 -11.42
C PHE A 270 46.47 -33.82 -10.16
N GLU A 271 45.85 -33.90 -8.97
CA GLU A 271 46.58 -34.19 -7.72
C GLU A 271 47.28 -35.56 -7.78
N LEU A 272 46.60 -36.61 -8.24
CA LEU A 272 47.16 -37.96 -8.36
C LEU A 272 48.33 -38.03 -9.35
N LEU A 273 48.21 -37.39 -10.51
CA LEU A 273 49.26 -37.35 -11.53
C LEU A 273 50.45 -36.50 -11.07
N ASN A 274 50.21 -35.37 -10.43
CA ASN A 274 51.26 -34.50 -9.90
C ASN A 274 52.04 -35.20 -8.76
N GLU A 275 51.35 -35.90 -7.86
CA GLU A 275 51.99 -36.74 -6.84
C GLU A 275 52.84 -37.86 -7.46
N ARG A 276 52.33 -38.55 -8.50
CA ARG A 276 53.09 -39.59 -9.21
C ARG A 276 54.35 -39.05 -9.87
N ILE A 277 54.25 -37.93 -10.61
CA ILE A 277 55.40 -37.26 -11.25
C ILE A 277 56.44 -36.90 -10.19
N PHE A 278 56.03 -36.31 -9.06
CA PHE A 278 56.94 -35.91 -8.00
C PHE A 278 57.61 -37.13 -7.31
N ASN A 279 56.91 -38.25 -7.20
CA ASN A 279 57.38 -39.46 -6.52
C ASN A 279 58.16 -40.44 -7.42
N SER A 280 58.16 -40.29 -8.76
CA SER A 280 59.02 -41.10 -9.65
C SER A 280 60.50 -41.00 -9.26
N GLU A 281 61.17 -42.12 -9.01
CA GLU A 281 62.56 -42.14 -8.55
C GLU A 281 63.57 -42.26 -9.70
N THR A 282 63.14 -42.82 -10.84
CA THR A 282 63.95 -43.04 -12.05
C THR A 282 63.34 -42.43 -13.30
N VAL A 283 64.16 -42.21 -14.34
CA VAL A 283 63.67 -41.68 -15.62
C VAL A 283 62.70 -42.66 -16.30
N ALA A 284 62.96 -43.97 -16.19
CA ALA A 284 62.11 -45.01 -16.78
C ALA A 284 60.69 -45.05 -16.18
N GLU A 285 60.56 -44.91 -14.85
CA GLU A 285 59.23 -44.83 -14.19
C GLU A 285 58.45 -43.58 -14.58
N LEU A 286 59.15 -42.48 -14.88
CA LEU A 286 58.55 -41.24 -15.36
C LEU A 286 58.14 -41.34 -16.84
N GLU A 287 58.90 -42.07 -17.66
CA GLU A 287 58.57 -42.31 -19.09
C GLU A 287 57.41 -43.31 -19.31
N GLU A 288 57.03 -44.10 -18.30
CA GLU A 288 55.83 -44.95 -18.34
C GLU A 288 54.53 -44.22 -17.92
N LEU A 289 54.59 -42.98 -17.42
CA LEU A 289 53.42 -42.21 -17.03
C LEU A 289 52.69 -41.58 -18.23
N VAL A 290 51.37 -41.78 -18.28
CA VAL A 290 50.46 -41.18 -19.26
C VAL A 290 49.64 -40.10 -18.56
N ILE A 291 49.64 -38.89 -19.13
CA ILE A 291 48.89 -37.72 -18.63
C ILE A 291 47.64 -37.55 -19.51
N GLU A 292 46.50 -38.01 -18.99
CA GLU A 292 45.17 -37.98 -19.63
C GLU A 292 44.11 -37.62 -18.57
N ASP A 293 42.91 -37.22 -18.99
CA ASP A 293 41.75 -36.87 -18.14
C ASP A 293 41.98 -35.69 -17.15
N VAL A 294 42.62 -34.61 -17.64
CA VAL A 294 42.81 -33.32 -16.95
C VAL A 294 42.47 -32.15 -17.91
N ASN A 295 42.22 -30.95 -17.39
CA ASN A 295 41.95 -29.77 -18.25
C ASN A 295 43.25 -29.18 -18.86
N ASP A 296 43.12 -28.30 -19.86
CA ASP A 296 44.28 -27.82 -20.63
C ASP A 296 45.31 -27.02 -19.79
N GLU A 297 44.86 -26.22 -18.81
CA GLU A 297 45.74 -25.50 -17.89
C GLU A 297 46.49 -26.45 -16.94
N GLN A 298 45.78 -27.43 -16.37
CA GLN A 298 46.34 -28.50 -15.55
C GLN A 298 47.33 -29.36 -16.34
N LEU A 299 47.02 -29.67 -17.60
CA LEU A 299 47.88 -30.41 -18.52
C LEU A 299 49.19 -29.66 -18.76
N GLN A 300 49.14 -28.35 -18.98
CA GLN A 300 50.34 -27.52 -19.13
C GLN A 300 51.21 -27.56 -17.86
N ILE A 301 50.61 -27.38 -16.68
CA ILE A 301 51.32 -27.44 -15.38
C ILE A 301 51.94 -28.83 -15.15
N LEU A 302 51.21 -29.91 -15.45
CA LEU A 302 51.74 -31.28 -15.33
C LEU A 302 52.88 -31.54 -16.31
N ASN A 303 52.80 -31.04 -17.55
CA ASN A 303 53.88 -31.15 -18.54
C ASN A 303 55.13 -30.37 -18.12
N ASP A 304 54.98 -29.19 -17.54
CA ASP A 304 56.10 -28.39 -17.03
C ASP A 304 56.75 -29.06 -15.81
N ASN A 305 55.95 -29.58 -14.87
CA ASN A 305 56.43 -30.37 -13.74
C ASN A 305 57.12 -31.66 -14.20
N TYR A 306 56.58 -32.34 -15.21
CA TYR A 306 57.16 -33.52 -15.85
C TYR A 306 58.52 -33.20 -16.45
N ALA A 307 58.62 -32.14 -17.25
CA ALA A 307 59.86 -31.73 -17.91
C ALA A 307 60.95 -31.36 -16.89
N GLN A 308 60.60 -30.61 -15.84
CA GLN A 308 61.51 -30.27 -14.74
C GLN A 308 61.98 -31.52 -13.99
N ARG A 309 61.06 -32.46 -13.69
CA ARG A 309 61.42 -33.72 -13.02
C ARG A 309 62.29 -34.61 -13.88
N HIS A 310 61.99 -34.72 -15.17
CA HIS A 310 62.77 -35.51 -16.13
C HIS A 310 64.21 -34.98 -16.23
N GLN A 311 64.38 -33.66 -16.39
CA GLN A 311 65.71 -33.02 -16.37
C GLN A 311 66.46 -33.29 -15.06
N LEU A 312 65.79 -33.20 -13.91
CA LEU A 312 66.41 -33.44 -12.59
C LEU A 312 66.87 -34.90 -12.44
N LEU A 313 66.01 -35.87 -12.78
CA LEU A 313 66.35 -37.30 -12.70
C LEU A 313 67.43 -37.69 -13.71
N PHE A 314 67.37 -37.18 -14.94
CA PHE A 314 68.40 -37.38 -15.95
C PHE A 314 69.75 -36.76 -15.54
N GLY A 315 69.73 -35.55 -14.96
CA GLY A 315 70.89 -34.91 -14.34
C GLY A 315 71.49 -35.73 -13.19
N ARG A 316 70.63 -36.33 -12.35
CA ARG A 316 71.06 -37.21 -11.25
C ARG A 316 71.66 -38.53 -11.74
N GLU A 317 71.09 -39.16 -12.77
CA GLU A 317 71.63 -40.38 -13.37
C GLU A 317 72.97 -40.14 -14.06
N THR A 318 73.11 -39.03 -14.79
CA THR A 318 74.37 -38.66 -15.45
C THR A 318 75.46 -38.32 -14.42
N LEU A 319 75.12 -37.59 -13.35
CA LEU A 319 76.02 -37.36 -12.21
C LEU A 319 76.44 -38.66 -11.53
N ALA A 320 75.52 -39.60 -11.28
CA ALA A 320 75.82 -40.89 -10.67
C ALA A 320 76.76 -41.76 -11.53
N LYS A 321 76.57 -41.75 -12.85
CA LYS A 321 77.48 -42.41 -13.82
C LYS A 321 78.88 -41.77 -13.80
N GLN A 322 78.97 -40.44 -13.76
CA GLN A 322 80.25 -39.71 -13.65
C GLN A 322 80.96 -39.94 -12.31
N LEU A 323 80.23 -39.94 -11.19
CA LEU A 323 80.79 -40.21 -9.85
C LEU A 323 81.34 -41.63 -9.75
N LYS A 324 80.61 -42.64 -10.22
CA LYS A 324 81.10 -44.03 -10.25
C LYS A 324 82.36 -44.17 -11.10
N ARG A 325 82.39 -43.52 -12.27
CA ARG A 325 83.58 -43.51 -13.15
C ARG A 325 84.77 -42.79 -12.51
N TYR A 326 84.52 -41.73 -11.74
CA TYR A 326 85.52 -41.02 -10.98
C TYR A 326 86.13 -41.89 -9.86
N GLU A 327 85.30 -42.61 -9.11
CA GLU A 327 85.75 -43.58 -8.09
C GLU A 327 86.58 -44.72 -8.72
N GLU A 328 86.10 -45.33 -9.81
CA GLU A 328 86.83 -46.37 -10.57
C GLU A 328 88.22 -45.91 -11.02
N LEU A 329 88.38 -44.62 -11.39
CA LEU A 329 89.66 -44.06 -11.83
C LEU A 329 90.59 -43.70 -10.65
N ILE A 330 90.06 -43.28 -9.49
CA ILE A 330 90.88 -43.11 -8.28
C ILE A 330 91.46 -44.44 -7.83
N GLU A 331 90.63 -45.49 -7.75
CA GLU A 331 91.05 -46.83 -7.29
C GLU A 331 92.22 -47.35 -8.15
N GLN A 332 92.12 -47.21 -9.49
CA GLN A 332 93.20 -47.54 -10.42
C GLN A 332 94.48 -46.72 -10.18
N ILE A 333 94.36 -45.40 -9.94
CA ILE A 333 95.53 -44.52 -9.67
C ILE A 333 96.21 -44.88 -8.34
N GLU A 334 95.46 -45.28 -7.32
CA GLU A 334 96.01 -45.64 -6.01
C GLU A 334 96.72 -47.00 -6.00
N GLU A 335 96.25 -47.99 -6.78
CA GLU A 335 96.85 -49.32 -6.87
C GLU A 335 98.20 -49.37 -7.59
N PHE A 336 98.50 -48.40 -8.47
CA PHE A 336 99.76 -48.39 -9.24
C PHE A 336 101.01 -48.29 -8.35
N THR A 337 102.02 -49.08 -8.70
CA THR A 337 103.30 -49.18 -7.97
C THR A 337 104.52 -48.98 -8.84
N GLU A 338 104.37 -49.04 -10.18
CA GLU A 338 105.43 -48.74 -11.14
C GLU A 338 105.12 -47.45 -11.91
N LEU A 339 106.17 -46.69 -12.27
CA LEU A 339 105.99 -45.36 -12.88
C LEU A 339 105.41 -45.41 -14.31
N GLU A 340 105.59 -46.54 -15.02
CA GLU A 340 105.08 -46.73 -16.39
C GLU A 340 103.54 -46.90 -16.41
N GLU A 341 102.95 -47.48 -15.35
CA GLU A 341 101.49 -47.70 -15.24
C GLU A 341 100.69 -46.39 -15.28
N PHE A 342 101.25 -45.33 -14.69
CA PHE A 342 100.64 -44.00 -14.74
C PHE A 342 100.63 -43.42 -16.16
N ASP A 343 101.66 -43.64 -16.97
CA ASP A 343 101.79 -42.94 -18.24
C ASP A 343 100.79 -43.48 -19.30
N ASP A 344 100.36 -44.74 -19.18
CA ASP A 344 99.37 -45.38 -20.06
C ASP A 344 97.88 -45.11 -19.68
N LEU A 345 97.59 -44.62 -18.48
CA LEU A 345 96.20 -44.42 -18.01
C LEU A 345 95.49 -43.23 -18.69
N VAL A 346 94.38 -43.50 -19.38
CA VAL A 346 93.48 -42.49 -19.98
C VAL A 346 92.33 -42.13 -19.03
N ILE A 347 92.15 -40.84 -18.73
CA ILE A 347 91.06 -40.33 -17.88
C ILE A 347 89.89 -39.90 -18.77
N ASP A 348 88.78 -40.64 -18.73
CA ASP A 348 87.56 -40.35 -19.50
C ASP A 348 86.26 -40.65 -18.73
N GLY A 349 85.13 -40.15 -19.23
CA GLY A 349 83.80 -40.41 -18.66
C GLY A 349 83.44 -39.64 -17.37
N VAL A 350 84.25 -38.66 -16.98
CA VAL A 350 84.03 -37.76 -15.82
C VAL A 350 83.83 -36.31 -16.27
N ASN A 351 83.34 -35.43 -15.40
CA ASN A 351 83.16 -34.00 -15.75
C ASN A 351 84.50 -33.24 -15.82
N ALA A 352 84.51 -32.07 -16.46
CA ALA A 352 85.74 -31.31 -16.75
C ALA A 352 86.49 -30.80 -15.50
N ARG A 353 85.85 -30.73 -14.34
CA ARG A 353 86.49 -30.40 -13.06
C ARG A 353 87.12 -31.65 -12.45
N GLN A 354 86.35 -32.73 -12.35
CA GLN A 354 86.81 -34.05 -11.94
C GLN A 354 88.00 -34.54 -12.77
N MET A 355 88.00 -34.30 -14.08
CA MET A 355 89.12 -34.64 -14.97
C MET A 355 90.42 -33.96 -14.55
N LYS A 356 90.38 -32.66 -14.21
CA LYS A 356 91.54 -31.91 -13.69
C LYS A 356 91.96 -32.38 -12.30
N GLU A 357 91.00 -32.67 -11.44
CA GLU A 357 91.26 -33.19 -10.09
C GLU A 357 91.91 -34.60 -10.18
N LEU A 358 91.45 -35.49 -11.07
CA LEU A 358 92.10 -36.77 -11.34
C LEU A 358 93.49 -36.64 -11.98
N GLU A 359 93.70 -35.71 -12.90
CA GLU A 359 95.05 -35.44 -13.45
C GLU A 359 96.01 -34.95 -12.36
N GLN A 360 95.55 -34.11 -11.43
CA GLN A 360 96.32 -33.69 -10.26
C GLN A 360 96.62 -34.86 -9.31
N ILE A 361 95.63 -35.68 -8.97
CA ILE A 361 95.80 -36.89 -8.13
C ILE A 361 96.78 -37.87 -8.79
N LYS A 362 96.63 -38.13 -10.10
CA LYS A 362 97.54 -38.95 -10.92
C LYS A 362 98.98 -38.44 -10.87
N SER A 363 99.17 -37.12 -11.05
CA SER A 363 100.49 -36.48 -10.97
C SER A 363 101.10 -36.58 -9.56
N MET A 364 100.31 -36.29 -8.51
CA MET A 364 100.75 -36.37 -7.12
C MET A 364 101.12 -37.80 -6.71
N ARG A 365 100.31 -38.79 -7.07
CA ARG A 365 100.56 -40.20 -6.75
C ARG A 365 101.82 -40.73 -7.46
N ARG A 366 102.02 -40.38 -8.73
CA ARG A 366 103.25 -40.66 -9.49
C ARG A 366 104.49 -40.08 -8.82
N MET A 367 104.42 -38.84 -8.30
CA MET A 367 105.50 -38.22 -7.53
C MET A 367 105.76 -38.92 -6.18
N ILE A 368 104.72 -39.37 -5.47
CA ILE A 368 104.87 -40.10 -4.19
C ILE A 368 105.56 -41.46 -4.42
N VAL A 369 105.17 -42.20 -5.46
CA VAL A 369 105.81 -43.49 -5.82
C VAL A 369 107.28 -43.28 -6.19
N ALA A 370 107.60 -42.22 -6.96
CA ALA A 370 108.97 -41.83 -7.25
C ALA A 370 109.76 -41.46 -5.96
N ASN A 371 109.17 -40.71 -5.03
CA ASN A 371 109.84 -40.30 -3.79
C ASN A 371 110.28 -41.53 -2.96
N ILE A 372 109.35 -42.47 -2.72
CA ILE A 372 109.59 -43.69 -1.94
C ILE A 372 110.70 -44.55 -2.57
N MET A 373 110.80 -44.56 -3.91
CA MET A 373 111.87 -45.25 -4.64
C MET A 373 113.25 -44.63 -4.33
N TYR A 374 113.39 -43.31 -4.36
CA TYR A 374 114.67 -42.62 -4.11
C TYR A 374 115.07 -42.59 -2.62
N GLU A 375 114.12 -42.40 -1.71
CA GLU A 375 114.34 -42.35 -0.26
C GLU A 375 114.94 -43.67 0.27
N ASN A 376 114.51 -44.79 -0.31
CA ASN A 376 115.05 -46.13 -0.05
C ASN A 376 116.48 -46.37 -0.56
N ILE A 377 116.95 -45.57 -1.53
CA ILE A 377 118.31 -45.61 -2.08
C ILE A 377 119.26 -44.76 -1.23
N ILE A 378 118.82 -43.57 -0.80
CA ILE A 378 119.64 -42.62 -0.01
C ILE A 378 119.88 -43.16 1.41
N SER A 379 118.82 -43.56 2.12
CA SER A 379 118.86 -43.96 3.53
C SER A 379 119.73 -45.20 3.82
N LYS A 380 120.04 -46.01 2.80
CA LYS A 380 120.86 -47.23 2.91
C LYS A 380 122.31 -47.06 2.46
N SER A 381 122.73 -45.87 2.03
CA SER A 381 124.10 -45.64 1.57
C SER A 381 125.05 -45.28 2.71
N GLU A 382 126.16 -46.00 2.80
CA GLU A 382 127.26 -45.73 3.73
C GLU A 382 128.40 -44.91 3.07
N SER A 383 128.18 -44.40 1.86
CA SER A 383 129.21 -43.84 1.00
C SER A 383 128.88 -42.42 0.53
N VAL A 384 129.67 -41.45 1.00
CA VAL A 384 129.66 -40.07 0.49
C VAL A 384 129.88 -40.02 -1.03
N LYS A 385 130.49 -41.04 -1.65
CA LYS A 385 130.69 -41.08 -3.11
C LYS A 385 129.45 -41.53 -3.88
N GLU A 386 128.72 -42.55 -3.40
CA GLU A 386 127.54 -43.08 -4.11
C GLU A 386 126.36 -42.11 -4.03
N LEU A 387 126.19 -41.47 -2.87
CA LEU A 387 125.22 -40.39 -2.68
C LEU A 387 125.43 -39.23 -3.67
N ASN A 388 126.68 -38.91 -4.02
CA ASN A 388 127.01 -37.81 -4.95
C ASN A 388 126.75 -38.13 -6.44
N GLU A 389 126.54 -39.39 -6.83
CA GLU A 389 126.28 -39.80 -8.23
C GLU A 389 124.78 -40.05 -8.53
N LEU A 390 123.90 -39.95 -7.53
CA LEU A 390 122.45 -40.18 -7.67
C LEU A 390 121.73 -38.99 -8.34
N ILE A 391 120.95 -39.27 -9.39
CA ILE A 391 120.07 -38.31 -10.07
C ILE A 391 118.62 -38.60 -9.69
N ILE A 392 117.95 -37.61 -9.11
CA ILE A 392 116.55 -37.66 -8.65
C ILE A 392 115.71 -36.89 -9.66
N THR A 393 114.64 -37.51 -10.18
CA THR A 393 113.76 -36.89 -11.19
C THR A 393 112.34 -37.41 -11.06
N GLY A 394 111.34 -36.56 -11.35
CA GLY A 394 109.92 -36.97 -11.31
C GLY A 394 109.30 -36.91 -9.92
N VAL A 395 109.89 -36.13 -9.01
CA VAL A 395 109.39 -35.80 -7.67
C VAL A 395 109.09 -34.29 -7.64
N SER A 396 108.37 -33.78 -6.63
CA SER A 396 108.17 -32.33 -6.47
C SER A 396 109.48 -31.63 -6.08
N GLU A 397 109.67 -30.37 -6.47
CA GLU A 397 110.90 -29.60 -6.18
C GLU A 397 111.26 -29.58 -4.68
N GLU A 398 110.24 -29.55 -3.81
CA GLU A 398 110.38 -29.56 -2.35
C GLU A 398 110.83 -30.94 -1.79
N ASN A 399 110.33 -32.04 -2.36
CA ASN A 399 110.79 -33.39 -2.00
C ASN A 399 112.13 -33.74 -2.65
N GLU A 400 112.41 -33.24 -3.86
CA GLU A 400 113.74 -33.32 -4.47
C GLU A 400 114.75 -32.58 -3.60
N PHE A 401 114.39 -31.39 -3.09
CA PHE A 401 115.21 -30.65 -2.12
C PHE A 401 115.37 -31.39 -0.79
N GLU A 402 114.33 -31.98 -0.21
CA GLU A 402 114.44 -32.76 1.03
C GLU A 402 115.22 -34.08 0.86
N LEU A 403 115.12 -34.78 -0.28
CA LEU A 403 115.99 -35.91 -0.60
C LEU A 403 117.46 -35.47 -0.78
N ILE A 404 117.69 -34.35 -1.47
CA ILE A 404 119.03 -33.73 -1.60
C ILE A 404 119.56 -33.27 -0.24
N LYS A 405 118.70 -32.77 0.64
CA LYS A 405 119.02 -32.34 2.00
C LYS A 405 119.31 -33.54 2.88
N MET A 406 118.50 -34.59 2.90
CA MET A 406 118.77 -35.86 3.60
C MET A 406 120.12 -36.47 3.16
N ARG A 407 120.41 -36.43 1.85
CA ARG A 407 121.70 -36.80 1.26
C ARG A 407 122.86 -35.93 1.75
N ASN A 408 122.65 -34.62 1.93
CA ASN A 408 123.68 -33.66 2.37
C ASN A 408 123.81 -33.56 3.91
N GLU A 409 122.75 -33.78 4.68
CA GLU A 409 122.75 -33.82 6.15
C GLU A 409 123.44 -35.08 6.63
N LYS A 410 123.29 -36.20 5.90
CA LYS A 410 124.12 -37.39 6.14
C LYS A 410 125.62 -37.17 5.87
N ILE A 411 125.96 -36.10 5.15
CA ILE A 411 127.33 -35.62 4.95
C ILE A 411 127.74 -34.60 6.04
N ASN A 412 126.83 -33.71 6.47
CA ASN A 412 127.10 -32.64 7.45
C ASN A 412 126.98 -33.04 8.93
N GLU A 413 126.31 -34.14 9.28
CA GLU A 413 126.27 -34.74 10.63
C GLU A 413 127.68 -35.14 11.14
N LEU A 414 128.72 -34.94 10.32
CA LEU A 414 130.10 -35.36 10.53
C LEU A 414 131.13 -34.27 10.94
N GLU A 415 130.85 -32.95 11.02
CA GLU A 415 131.93 -31.91 11.14
C GLU A 415 131.99 -30.93 12.36
N ASP A 416 130.98 -30.09 12.69
CA ASP A 416 131.18 -28.91 13.61
C ASP A 416 130.17 -28.78 14.80
N GLU A 417 130.46 -27.89 15.76
CA GLU A 417 129.90 -27.84 17.13
C GLU A 417 130.01 -26.41 17.77
N LYS A 418 130.00 -25.29 17.00
CA LYS A 418 130.77 -24.07 17.41
C LYS A 418 130.09 -22.67 17.52
N LEU A 419 128.76 -22.50 17.33
CA LEU A 419 128.18 -21.19 16.90
C LEU A 419 127.54 -20.21 17.95
N SER A 420 127.42 -20.52 19.25
CA SER A 420 126.34 -19.92 20.09
C SER A 420 126.41 -18.43 20.57
N ALA A 421 127.38 -17.61 20.12
CA ALA A 421 127.73 -16.34 20.82
C ALA A 421 127.06 -15.04 20.32
N LEU A 422 126.50 -14.99 19.10
CA LEU A 422 126.29 -13.72 18.39
C LEU A 422 124.93 -13.02 18.57
N VAL A 423 123.97 -13.70 19.20
CA VAL A 423 122.53 -13.44 19.03
C VAL A 423 122.04 -12.08 19.57
N LYS A 424 122.67 -11.56 20.61
CA LYS A 424 122.07 -10.54 21.49
C LYS A 424 122.08 -9.11 20.94
N GLN A 425 122.43 -8.91 19.68
CA GLN A 425 122.55 -7.60 19.04
C GLN A 425 121.30 -7.21 18.22
N PHE A 426 120.53 -8.19 17.74
CA PHE A 426 119.49 -7.97 16.73
C PHE A 426 118.10 -7.65 17.29
N GLU A 427 117.83 -7.85 18.59
CA GLU A 427 116.51 -7.61 19.20
C GLU A 427 116.09 -6.12 19.16
N ASP A 428 117.05 -5.20 19.35
CA ASP A 428 116.76 -3.76 19.51
C ASP A 428 116.34 -3.08 18.20
N GLU A 429 116.86 -3.50 17.05
CA GLU A 429 116.64 -2.86 15.74
C GLU A 429 115.19 -3.03 15.23
N ILE A 430 114.57 -4.18 15.50
CA ILE A 430 113.23 -4.55 15.01
C ILE A 430 112.13 -3.63 15.55
N SER A 431 112.29 -3.14 16.79
CA SER A 431 111.22 -2.46 17.53
C SER A 431 110.78 -1.12 16.92
N ASN A 432 111.69 -0.41 16.25
CA ASN A 432 111.56 1.01 15.90
C ASN A 432 111.09 1.29 14.44
N CYS A 433 110.91 0.28 13.58
CA CYS A 433 110.54 0.50 12.18
C CYS A 433 109.12 1.07 11.96
N THR A 434 108.96 1.85 10.90
CA THR A 434 107.71 2.54 10.53
C THR A 434 107.08 2.09 9.21
N SER A 435 107.84 1.46 8.31
CA SER A 435 107.37 0.89 7.04
C SER A 435 107.70 -0.61 6.93
N VAL A 436 106.89 -1.37 6.20
CA VAL A 436 107.14 -2.80 5.91
C VAL A 436 108.46 -2.96 5.13
N LEU A 437 108.77 -2.04 4.21
CA LEU A 437 110.01 -2.04 3.44
C LEU A 437 111.26 -1.67 4.28
N GLU A 438 111.09 -0.99 5.42
CA GLU A 438 112.19 -0.74 6.36
C GLU A 438 112.47 -1.97 7.22
N LEU A 439 111.40 -2.64 7.65
CA LEU A 439 111.45 -3.83 8.49
C LEU A 439 112.06 -5.03 7.75
N ASP A 440 111.62 -5.29 6.51
CA ASP A 440 112.02 -6.48 5.75
C ASP A 440 113.54 -6.47 5.42
N ASN A 441 114.18 -5.28 5.35
CA ASN A 441 115.61 -5.08 5.07
C ASN A 441 116.58 -5.39 6.23
N ILE A 442 116.11 -5.78 7.42
CA ILE A 442 116.98 -6.18 8.55
C ILE A 442 117.44 -7.64 8.34
N GLU A 443 118.76 -7.86 8.27
CA GLU A 443 119.41 -9.17 8.05
C GLU A 443 120.19 -9.66 9.29
N PHE A 444 119.78 -10.80 9.87
CA PHE A 444 120.41 -11.41 11.05
C PHE A 444 121.64 -12.28 10.70
N LYS A 445 122.76 -11.65 10.35
CA LYS A 445 123.98 -12.39 9.93
C LYS A 445 124.69 -13.09 11.09
N GLU A 446 125.20 -14.30 10.81
CA GLU A 446 126.00 -15.16 11.72
C GLU A 446 125.24 -15.68 12.98
N VAL A 447 123.89 -15.72 12.97
CA VAL A 447 123.04 -16.33 14.01
C VAL A 447 122.16 -17.43 13.42
N GLU A 448 122.13 -18.62 14.04
CA GLU A 448 121.33 -19.77 13.58
C GLU A 448 120.69 -20.55 14.75
N GLY A 449 119.68 -21.37 14.47
CA GLY A 449 118.90 -22.18 15.43
C GLY A 449 117.76 -21.40 16.13
N ASP A 450 117.24 -21.92 17.25
CA ASP A 450 116.11 -21.40 18.06
C ASP A 450 116.19 -19.89 18.36
N LYS A 451 117.40 -19.35 18.34
CA LYS A 451 117.71 -17.95 18.62
C LYS A 451 117.50 -17.00 17.42
N LEU A 452 117.52 -17.53 16.20
CA LEU A 452 117.10 -16.83 14.97
C LEU A 452 115.56 -16.77 14.92
N GLU A 453 114.91 -17.89 15.25
CA GLU A 453 113.45 -18.03 15.27
C GLU A 453 112.77 -16.98 16.17
N MET A 454 113.30 -16.75 17.37
CA MET A 454 112.82 -15.71 18.31
C MET A 454 112.93 -14.26 17.74
N LEU A 455 113.91 -13.99 16.88
CA LEU A 455 114.08 -12.69 16.23
C LEU A 455 113.10 -12.53 15.05
N ASP A 456 112.87 -13.60 14.29
CA ASP A 456 111.89 -13.61 13.21
C ASP A 456 110.44 -13.53 13.71
N GLU A 457 110.10 -14.09 14.88
CA GLU A 457 108.78 -13.90 15.51
C GLU A 457 108.47 -12.43 15.80
N LEU A 458 109.43 -11.69 16.37
CA LEU A 458 109.30 -10.25 16.65
C LEU A 458 109.15 -9.43 15.35
N LYS A 459 109.91 -9.79 14.31
CA LYS A 459 109.80 -9.19 12.97
C LYS A 459 108.40 -9.45 12.38
N ASN A 460 107.91 -10.67 12.43
CA ASN A 460 106.59 -11.06 11.90
C ASN A 460 105.43 -10.37 12.63
N ALA A 461 105.48 -10.23 13.96
CA ALA A 461 104.45 -9.54 14.73
C ALA A 461 104.33 -8.04 14.35
N LYS A 462 105.47 -7.35 14.17
CA LYS A 462 105.50 -5.95 13.73
C LYS A 462 104.96 -5.79 12.30
N ARG A 463 105.30 -6.73 11.40
CA ARG A 463 104.84 -6.78 10.00
C ARG A 463 103.32 -6.89 9.91
N ALA A 464 102.70 -7.77 10.69
CA ALA A 464 101.25 -7.97 10.71
C ALA A 464 100.47 -6.69 11.08
N SER A 465 100.97 -5.90 12.06
CA SER A 465 100.34 -4.65 12.48
C SER A 465 100.35 -3.56 11.40
N LEU A 466 101.41 -3.49 10.58
CA LEU A 466 101.50 -2.54 9.47
C LEU A 466 100.62 -2.96 8.28
N VAL A 467 100.56 -4.25 7.96
CA VAL A 467 99.69 -4.79 6.90
C VAL A 467 98.21 -4.57 7.22
N ALA A 468 97.80 -4.64 8.49
CA ALA A 468 96.42 -4.38 8.90
C ALA A 468 95.95 -2.95 8.53
N LYS A 469 96.80 -1.94 8.72
CA LYS A 469 96.48 -0.54 8.33
C LYS A 469 96.33 -0.36 6.82
N ILE A 470 97.19 -1.00 6.03
CA ILE A 470 97.13 -0.93 4.56
C ILE A 470 95.81 -1.50 4.04
N ARG A 471 95.30 -2.59 4.66
CA ARG A 471 94.00 -3.19 4.30
C ARG A 471 92.80 -2.28 4.66
N GLU A 472 92.91 -1.49 5.73
CA GLU A 472 91.85 -0.54 6.15
C GLU A 472 91.78 0.67 5.20
N GLU A 473 92.92 1.18 4.72
CA GLU A 473 92.96 2.20 3.66
C GLU A 473 92.43 1.65 2.33
N GLY A 474 92.79 0.42 1.96
CA GLY A 474 92.27 -0.26 0.76
C GLY A 474 90.75 -0.46 0.76
N TYR A 475 90.15 -0.82 1.91
CA TYR A 475 88.69 -0.87 2.06
C TYR A 475 88.03 0.48 1.75
N ARG A 476 88.60 1.56 2.30
CA ARG A 476 88.07 2.92 2.16
C ARG A 476 88.14 3.41 0.72
N GLU A 477 89.23 3.14 0.00
CA GLU A 477 89.36 3.49 -1.41
C GLU A 477 88.36 2.73 -2.29
N ASN A 478 88.19 1.42 -2.08
CA ASN A 478 87.23 0.62 -2.84
C ASN A 478 85.78 1.03 -2.55
N TYR A 479 85.43 1.26 -1.28
CA TYR A 479 84.11 1.78 -0.90
C TYR A 479 83.81 3.14 -1.57
N GLN A 480 84.80 4.03 -1.64
CA GLN A 480 84.61 5.35 -2.23
C GLN A 480 84.49 5.29 -3.76
N LYS A 481 85.25 4.42 -4.45
CA LYS A 481 85.08 4.14 -5.89
C LYS A 481 83.69 3.58 -6.20
N LEU A 482 83.28 2.54 -5.47
CA LEU A 482 81.96 1.92 -5.62
C LEU A 482 80.85 2.99 -5.50
N ARG A 483 80.92 3.82 -4.45
CA ARG A 483 79.99 4.93 -4.24
C ARG A 483 79.98 5.97 -5.37
N ASP A 484 81.12 6.23 -6.00
CA ASP A 484 81.20 7.22 -7.08
C ASP A 484 80.69 6.70 -8.43
N GLN A 485 80.75 5.39 -8.68
CA GLN A 485 80.14 4.71 -9.84
C GLN A 485 78.64 4.35 -9.65
N MET A 486 78.07 4.50 -8.45
CA MET A 486 76.66 4.19 -8.16
C MET A 486 75.61 5.16 -8.75
N LYS A 487 75.98 6.03 -9.70
CA LYS A 487 75.19 7.24 -10.04
C LYS A 487 74.18 7.05 -11.17
N THR A 488 74.46 6.20 -12.16
CA THR A 488 73.68 6.09 -13.40
C THR A 488 73.44 4.63 -13.79
N ILE A 489 72.53 4.40 -14.73
CA ILE A 489 72.15 3.04 -15.14
C ILE A 489 73.06 2.48 -16.24
N ASP A 490 73.67 3.37 -17.03
CA ASP A 490 74.72 3.06 -18.00
C ASP A 490 75.95 2.38 -17.36
N ASP A 491 76.10 2.50 -16.04
CA ASP A 491 77.20 1.93 -15.25
C ASP A 491 76.96 0.43 -14.86
N LEU A 492 75.85 -0.20 -15.27
CA LEU A 492 75.50 -1.58 -14.90
C LEU A 492 76.56 -2.61 -15.36
N GLU A 493 77.07 -2.49 -16.59
CA GLU A 493 78.14 -3.35 -17.11
C GLU A 493 79.47 -3.11 -16.37
N GLU A 494 79.81 -1.86 -16.03
CA GLU A 494 80.99 -1.54 -15.22
C GLU A 494 80.88 -2.09 -13.80
N LEU A 495 79.68 -2.05 -13.20
CA LEU A 495 79.41 -2.62 -11.88
C LEU A 495 79.57 -4.14 -11.87
N GLN A 496 79.12 -4.85 -12.91
CA GLN A 496 79.32 -6.30 -13.03
C GLN A 496 80.81 -6.67 -13.18
N GLY A 497 81.63 -5.82 -13.80
CA GLY A 497 83.08 -5.97 -13.94
C GLY A 497 83.95 -5.44 -12.79
N PHE A 498 83.38 -4.91 -11.71
CA PHE A 498 84.15 -4.27 -10.63
C PHE A 498 84.92 -5.27 -9.76
N GLU A 499 86.25 -5.27 -9.85
CA GLU A 499 87.14 -6.15 -9.07
C GLU A 499 87.60 -5.51 -7.75
N ILE A 500 87.38 -6.19 -6.62
CA ILE A 500 87.77 -5.73 -5.27
C ILE A 500 89.20 -6.19 -4.93
N PHE A 501 90.14 -5.24 -4.79
CA PHE A 501 91.56 -5.54 -4.53
C PHE A 501 92.06 -5.04 -3.17
N ASN A 502 93.06 -5.73 -2.61
CA ASN A 502 93.82 -5.33 -1.40
C ASN A 502 93.01 -5.18 -0.10
N VAL A 503 91.90 -5.93 0.05
CA VAL A 503 91.09 -5.96 1.28
C VAL A 503 91.06 -7.37 1.90
N GLY A 504 90.70 -7.46 3.18
CA GLY A 504 90.49 -8.75 3.85
C GLY A 504 89.11 -9.34 3.55
N GLU A 505 89.01 -10.67 3.56
CA GLU A 505 87.82 -11.47 3.18
C GLU A 505 86.48 -10.95 3.72
N HIS A 506 86.39 -10.61 5.01
CA HIS A 506 85.20 -10.04 5.63
C HIS A 506 84.71 -8.75 4.92
N TYR A 507 85.64 -7.84 4.63
CA TYR A 507 85.34 -6.58 3.98
C TYR A 507 85.03 -6.73 2.48
N THR A 508 85.61 -7.74 1.82
CA THR A 508 85.25 -8.12 0.46
C THR A 508 83.77 -8.53 0.39
N ILE A 509 83.30 -9.34 1.34
CA ILE A 509 81.89 -9.77 1.43
C ILE A 509 80.94 -8.59 1.67
N GLU A 510 81.32 -7.59 2.48
CA GLU A 510 80.51 -6.39 2.71
C GLU A 510 80.39 -5.50 1.47
N LEU A 511 81.51 -5.28 0.75
CA LEU A 511 81.52 -4.52 -0.50
C LEU A 511 80.72 -5.23 -1.60
N GLU A 512 80.83 -6.56 -1.68
CA GLU A 512 80.11 -7.36 -2.68
C GLU A 512 78.59 -7.35 -2.45
N LYS A 513 78.13 -7.39 -1.19
CA LYS A 513 76.71 -7.22 -0.85
C LYS A 513 76.17 -5.84 -1.25
N LEU A 514 76.98 -4.79 -1.07
CA LEU A 514 76.62 -3.43 -1.50
C LEU A 514 76.59 -3.28 -3.03
N ARG A 515 77.42 -4.03 -3.75
CA ARG A 515 77.42 -4.11 -5.22
C ARG A 515 76.13 -4.78 -5.73
N LEU A 516 75.86 -6.01 -5.27
CA LEU A 516 74.71 -6.81 -5.71
C LEU A 516 73.37 -6.12 -5.43
N GLY A 517 73.14 -5.65 -4.19
CA GLY A 517 71.89 -4.97 -3.82
C GLY A 517 71.66 -3.63 -4.54
N ARG A 518 72.68 -3.08 -5.23
CA ARG A 518 72.53 -1.91 -6.12
C ARG A 518 72.23 -2.31 -7.56
N VAL A 519 72.77 -3.42 -8.05
CA VAL A 519 72.43 -3.99 -9.36
C VAL A 519 70.94 -4.32 -9.39
N GLU A 520 70.44 -5.08 -8.40
CA GLU A 520 69.02 -5.42 -8.24
C GLU A 520 68.12 -4.16 -8.26
N PHE A 521 68.51 -3.10 -7.55
CA PHE A 521 67.75 -1.84 -7.53
C PHE A 521 67.71 -1.14 -8.90
N LEU A 522 68.79 -1.18 -9.68
CA LEU A 522 68.84 -0.53 -10.99
C LEU A 522 68.06 -1.32 -12.03
N GLU A 523 68.17 -2.66 -12.02
CA GLU A 523 67.36 -3.56 -12.86
C GLU A 523 65.85 -3.39 -12.59
N GLU A 524 65.45 -3.27 -11.31
CA GLU A 524 64.07 -2.96 -10.91
C GLU A 524 63.57 -1.61 -11.48
N GLN A 525 64.42 -0.58 -11.47
CA GLN A 525 64.05 0.74 -12.02
C GLN A 525 63.92 0.73 -13.54
N GLU A 526 64.77 0.00 -14.27
CA GLU A 526 64.64 -0.10 -15.73
C GLU A 526 63.42 -0.95 -16.12
N ARG A 527 63.11 -2.03 -15.40
CA ARG A 527 61.89 -2.81 -15.66
C ARG A 527 60.63 -1.96 -15.49
N ILE A 528 60.51 -1.20 -14.39
CA ILE A 528 59.40 -0.25 -14.17
C ILE A 528 59.34 0.82 -15.27
N ARG A 529 60.49 1.25 -15.79
CA ARG A 529 60.54 2.21 -16.90
C ARG A 529 60.05 1.59 -18.20
N ILE A 530 60.49 0.37 -18.54
CA ILE A 530 60.06 -0.37 -19.74
C ILE A 530 58.55 -0.62 -19.68
N GLU A 531 58.04 -1.19 -18.58
CA GLU A 531 56.60 -1.43 -18.35
C GLU A 531 55.77 -0.13 -18.55
N LYS A 532 56.30 1.02 -18.12
CA LYS A 532 55.64 2.33 -18.29
C LYS A 532 55.71 2.84 -19.73
N GLU A 533 56.84 2.68 -20.42
CA GLU A 533 56.99 3.05 -21.84
C GLU A 533 56.09 2.17 -22.73
N GLU A 534 55.99 0.87 -22.45
CA GLU A 534 55.06 -0.06 -23.11
C GLU A 534 53.60 0.35 -22.87
N LEU A 535 53.21 0.62 -21.62
CA LEU A 535 51.84 1.04 -21.28
C LEU A 535 51.46 2.38 -21.93
N GLU A 536 52.38 3.34 -22.00
CA GLU A 536 52.14 4.62 -22.71
C GLU A 536 51.94 4.40 -24.22
N LYS A 537 52.72 3.49 -24.84
CA LYS A 537 52.58 3.12 -26.26
C LYS A 537 51.28 2.36 -26.53
N TYR A 538 50.97 1.33 -25.75
CA TYR A 538 49.72 0.57 -25.84
C TYR A 538 48.50 1.50 -25.80
N ASN A 539 48.44 2.43 -24.84
CA ASN A 539 47.33 3.38 -24.73
C ASN A 539 47.27 4.33 -25.94
N SER A 540 48.42 4.73 -26.49
CA SER A 540 48.48 5.56 -27.70
C SER A 540 48.00 4.82 -28.95
N ILE A 541 48.42 3.57 -29.16
CA ILE A 541 48.02 2.73 -30.31
C ILE A 541 46.54 2.36 -30.19
N ARG A 542 46.07 1.91 -29.02
CA ARG A 542 44.66 1.63 -28.74
C ARG A 542 43.78 2.85 -29.07
N LYS A 543 44.23 4.04 -28.65
CA LYS A 543 43.54 5.29 -28.96
C LYS A 543 43.52 5.58 -30.46
N ALA A 544 44.63 5.37 -31.18
CA ALA A 544 44.68 5.55 -32.63
C ALA A 544 43.68 4.64 -33.36
N ILE A 545 43.64 3.34 -33.00
CA ILE A 545 42.70 2.36 -33.59
C ILE A 545 41.25 2.80 -33.34
N MET A 546 40.91 3.20 -32.10
CA MET A 546 39.55 3.63 -31.74
C MET A 546 39.11 4.96 -32.35
N HIS A 547 40.02 5.80 -32.87
CA HIS A 547 39.70 7.14 -33.41
C HIS A 547 39.87 7.24 -34.93
N ALA A 548 40.34 6.19 -35.60
CA ALA A 548 40.45 6.16 -37.05
C ALA A 548 39.04 6.24 -37.71
N GLN A 549 38.95 6.97 -38.81
CA GLN A 549 37.68 7.28 -39.50
C GLN A 549 37.51 6.55 -40.83
N THR A 550 38.60 5.99 -41.36
CA THR A 550 38.60 5.18 -42.59
C THR A 550 39.33 3.87 -42.38
N SER A 551 38.97 2.86 -43.15
CA SER A 551 39.63 1.56 -43.10
C SER A 551 41.09 1.61 -43.58
N ASP A 552 41.42 2.54 -44.47
CA ASP A 552 42.79 2.80 -44.91
C ASP A 552 43.63 3.39 -43.75
N GLU A 553 43.09 4.34 -42.98
CA GLU A 553 43.74 4.86 -41.76
C GLU A 553 44.00 3.76 -40.72
N ILE A 554 43.07 2.80 -40.54
CA ILE A 554 43.29 1.66 -39.64
C ILE A 554 44.39 0.74 -40.18
N GLN A 555 44.38 0.46 -41.48
CA GLN A 555 45.38 -0.42 -42.09
C GLN A 555 46.80 0.10 -41.88
N ASP A 556 47.00 1.42 -41.98
CA ASP A 556 48.28 2.11 -41.79
C ASP A 556 48.78 2.19 -40.33
N ILE A 557 47.98 1.81 -39.32
CA ILE A 557 48.44 1.79 -37.91
C ILE A 557 49.42 0.62 -37.70
N GLU A 558 50.69 0.93 -37.49
CA GLU A 558 51.71 -0.05 -37.08
C GLU A 558 51.55 -0.39 -35.59
N ILE A 559 51.45 -1.69 -35.27
CA ILE A 559 51.46 -2.21 -33.90
C ILE A 559 52.86 -2.74 -33.63
N GLY A 560 53.56 -2.17 -32.66
CA GLY A 560 54.91 -2.56 -32.28
C GLY A 560 55.37 -1.87 -30.99
N GLU A 561 56.50 -2.34 -30.45
CA GLU A 561 57.09 -1.85 -29.19
C GLU A 561 56.16 -1.96 -27.96
N VAL A 562 55.35 -3.02 -27.93
CA VAL A 562 54.50 -3.48 -26.82
C VAL A 562 54.75 -4.97 -26.58
N ASN A 563 54.30 -5.54 -25.45
CA ASN A 563 54.44 -6.97 -25.19
C ASN A 563 53.49 -7.84 -26.04
N GLU A 564 53.72 -9.16 -26.08
CA GLU A 564 53.02 -10.08 -26.99
C GLU A 564 51.50 -10.13 -26.75
N GLU A 565 51.05 -10.13 -25.49
CA GLU A 565 49.63 -10.14 -25.10
C GLU A 565 48.93 -8.84 -25.54
N GLN A 566 49.57 -7.69 -25.29
CA GLN A 566 49.10 -6.38 -25.76
C GLN A 566 49.06 -6.30 -27.29
N GLN A 567 50.02 -6.91 -27.99
CA GLN A 567 50.06 -6.95 -29.45
C GLN A 567 48.88 -7.76 -30.01
N GLU A 568 48.50 -8.87 -29.38
CA GLU A 568 47.33 -9.66 -29.77
C GLU A 568 46.01 -8.89 -29.55
N GLU A 569 45.80 -8.27 -28.38
CA GLU A 569 44.60 -7.46 -28.11
C GLU A 569 44.46 -6.31 -29.12
N LEU A 570 45.55 -5.57 -29.40
CA LEU A 570 45.55 -4.49 -30.37
C LEU A 570 45.31 -4.98 -31.80
N THR A 571 45.78 -6.18 -32.15
CA THR A 571 45.55 -6.77 -33.49
C THR A 571 44.09 -7.17 -33.66
N ASN A 572 43.49 -7.83 -32.67
CA ASN A 572 42.07 -8.19 -32.67
C ASN A 572 41.18 -6.93 -32.76
N LEU A 573 41.50 -5.88 -31.99
CA LEU A 573 40.79 -4.60 -32.04
C LEU A 573 40.96 -3.90 -33.41
N LYS A 574 42.14 -3.98 -34.02
CA LYS A 574 42.42 -3.44 -35.37
C LYS A 574 41.57 -4.15 -36.42
N ASP A 575 41.50 -5.48 -36.39
CA ASP A 575 40.76 -6.28 -37.37
C ASP A 575 39.24 -6.10 -37.22
N GLU A 576 38.70 -6.07 -36.00
CA GLU A 576 37.28 -5.78 -35.75
C GLU A 576 36.90 -4.40 -36.31
N MET A 577 37.67 -3.38 -35.97
CA MET A 577 37.38 -2.00 -36.37
C MET A 577 37.58 -1.79 -37.89
N TYR A 578 38.52 -2.49 -38.52
CA TYR A 578 38.67 -2.50 -39.98
C TYR A 578 37.43 -3.06 -40.70
N VAL A 579 36.84 -4.15 -40.18
CA VAL A 579 35.59 -4.72 -40.72
C VAL A 579 34.43 -3.73 -40.58
N ILE A 580 34.30 -3.09 -39.41
CA ILE A 580 33.26 -2.07 -39.16
C ILE A 580 33.40 -0.90 -40.15
N LEU A 581 34.61 -0.35 -40.31
CA LEU A 581 34.83 0.79 -41.22
C LEU A 581 34.67 0.43 -42.71
N LYS A 582 35.07 -0.78 -43.13
CA LYS A 582 34.79 -1.23 -44.52
C LYS A 582 33.29 -1.42 -44.76
N GLU A 583 32.50 -1.84 -43.77
CA GLU A 583 31.04 -1.84 -43.91
C GLU A 583 30.47 -0.41 -43.93
N GLU A 584 30.92 0.49 -43.03
CA GLU A 584 30.49 1.90 -43.01
C GLU A 584 30.77 2.59 -44.35
N GLU A 585 31.96 2.42 -44.93
CA GLU A 585 32.31 2.92 -46.27
C GLU A 585 31.32 2.42 -47.35
N SER A 586 30.94 1.14 -47.29
CA SER A 586 29.98 0.56 -48.24
C SER A 586 28.57 1.16 -48.08
N ILE A 587 28.14 1.39 -46.84
CA ILE A 587 26.83 1.98 -46.52
C ILE A 587 26.80 3.47 -46.89
N ARG A 588 27.89 4.22 -46.67
CA ARG A 588 28.01 5.65 -47.01
C ARG A 588 27.69 5.91 -48.48
N ILE A 589 28.16 5.06 -49.39
CA ILE A 589 27.87 5.15 -50.83
C ILE A 589 26.36 5.03 -51.14
N TYR A 590 25.60 4.29 -50.32
CA TYR A 590 24.15 4.19 -50.46
C TYR A 590 23.43 5.34 -49.75
N VAL A 591 23.90 5.75 -48.56
CA VAL A 591 23.38 6.91 -47.81
C VAL A 591 23.50 8.21 -48.61
N ASP A 592 24.65 8.49 -49.21
CA ASP A 592 24.88 9.72 -49.97
C ASP A 592 24.02 9.78 -51.25
N LYS A 593 23.70 8.63 -51.86
CA LYS A 593 22.70 8.54 -52.95
C LYS A 593 21.27 8.68 -52.43
N ALA A 594 20.97 8.15 -51.25
CA ALA A 594 19.64 8.21 -50.66
C ALA A 594 19.26 9.65 -50.26
N LEU A 595 20.24 10.45 -49.84
CA LEU A 595 20.12 11.87 -49.51
C LEU A 595 19.70 12.76 -50.70
N GLU A 596 19.77 12.27 -51.95
CA GLU A 596 19.26 12.98 -53.13
C GLU A 596 17.72 12.87 -53.27
N ASN A 597 17.06 12.00 -52.50
CA ASN A 597 15.60 11.80 -52.55
C ASN A 597 14.86 12.68 -51.52
N GLU A 598 13.59 12.99 -51.79
CA GLU A 598 12.70 13.64 -50.82
C GLU A 598 12.29 12.66 -49.71
N GLY A 599 12.33 13.14 -48.46
CA GLY A 599 11.85 12.41 -47.29
C GLY A 599 10.32 12.31 -47.21
N LEU A 600 9.84 11.47 -46.29
CA LEU A 600 8.41 11.25 -46.06
C LEU A 600 7.78 12.39 -45.27
N ALA A 601 6.51 12.68 -45.56
CA ALA A 601 5.70 13.57 -44.74
C ALA A 601 5.34 12.88 -43.41
N PRO A 602 5.45 13.56 -42.26
CA PRO A 602 4.94 13.07 -40.99
C PRO A 602 3.43 12.79 -41.06
N ILE A 603 3.02 11.66 -40.47
CA ILE A 603 1.62 11.30 -40.28
C ILE A 603 1.12 11.95 -38.99
N GLU A 604 -0.15 12.35 -38.95
CA GLU A 604 -0.80 12.80 -37.71
C GLU A 604 -0.67 11.74 -36.61
N PHE A 605 -0.41 12.16 -35.37
CA PHE A 605 -0.18 11.25 -34.26
C PHE A 605 -1.37 10.30 -34.07
N ASN A 606 -1.07 9.00 -33.97
CA ASN A 606 -2.05 7.95 -33.77
C ASN A 606 -1.75 7.22 -32.45
N GLU A 607 -2.71 7.25 -31.52
CA GLU A 607 -2.60 6.66 -30.19
C GLU A 607 -2.50 5.12 -30.23
N ASP A 608 -3.22 4.46 -31.15
CA ASP A 608 -3.11 3.01 -31.34
C ASP A 608 -1.71 2.61 -31.82
N LEU A 609 -1.07 3.42 -32.68
CA LEU A 609 0.30 3.17 -33.12
C LEU A 609 1.32 3.41 -32.00
N GLU A 610 1.17 4.47 -31.20
CA GLU A 610 2.04 4.69 -30.03
C GLU A 610 1.95 3.52 -29.04
N ASN A 611 0.74 3.01 -28.78
CA ASN A 611 0.53 1.84 -27.93
C ASN A 611 1.21 0.57 -28.47
N VAL A 612 1.30 0.38 -29.80
CA VAL A 612 2.08 -0.73 -30.40
C VAL A 612 3.58 -0.56 -30.14
N PHE A 613 4.13 0.64 -30.27
CA PHE A 613 5.54 0.91 -29.93
C PHE A 613 5.82 0.69 -28.44
N LEU A 614 5.01 1.27 -27.55
CA LEU A 614 5.15 1.11 -26.10
C LEU A 614 5.04 -0.37 -25.68
N SER A 615 4.14 -1.14 -26.29
CA SER A 615 4.03 -2.58 -26.06
C SER A 615 5.29 -3.33 -26.49
N ARG A 616 5.91 -3.00 -27.64
CA ARG A 616 7.16 -3.63 -28.09
C ARG A 616 8.37 -3.20 -27.29
N PHE A 617 8.42 -1.95 -26.81
CA PHE A 617 9.45 -1.51 -25.87
C PHE A 617 9.39 -2.34 -24.59
N GLY A 618 8.19 -2.61 -24.05
CA GLY A 618 8.00 -3.49 -22.90
C GLY A 618 8.29 -4.97 -23.19
N GLU A 619 7.86 -5.50 -24.34
CA GLU A 619 8.05 -6.91 -24.73
C GLU A 619 9.53 -7.27 -24.96
N TYR A 620 10.26 -6.39 -25.64
CA TYR A 620 11.67 -6.60 -25.99
C TYR A 620 12.65 -5.89 -25.05
N ASN A 621 12.17 -5.29 -23.95
CA ASN A 621 12.95 -4.53 -22.97
C ASN A 621 13.85 -3.45 -23.61
N ALA A 622 13.33 -2.79 -24.65
CA ALA A 622 14.05 -1.76 -25.38
C ALA A 622 14.05 -0.43 -24.62
N LYS A 623 15.19 0.26 -24.66
CA LYS A 623 15.40 1.51 -23.93
C LYS A 623 14.65 2.69 -24.54
N ILE A 624 14.35 3.66 -23.69
CA ILE A 624 13.65 4.90 -24.06
C ILE A 624 14.58 6.08 -23.74
N GLY A 625 14.67 7.03 -24.67
CA GLY A 625 15.58 8.17 -24.61
C GLY A 625 14.89 9.47 -25.00
N ASP A 626 15.57 10.60 -24.85
CA ASP A 626 15.01 11.91 -25.21
C ASP A 626 15.07 12.17 -26.73
N VAL A 627 16.04 11.56 -27.42
CA VAL A 627 16.05 11.38 -28.87
C VAL A 627 16.06 9.90 -29.14
N GLN A 628 15.08 9.44 -29.90
CA GLN A 628 14.85 8.03 -30.17
C GLN A 628 14.27 7.85 -31.57
N PHE A 629 14.84 6.92 -32.32
CA PHE A 629 14.33 6.48 -33.61
C PHE A 629 14.05 4.98 -33.49
N SER A 630 12.80 4.58 -33.71
CA SER A 630 12.38 3.19 -33.54
C SER A 630 11.61 2.72 -34.78
N LEU A 631 11.92 1.53 -35.28
CA LEU A 631 11.38 0.97 -36.52
C LEU A 631 10.59 -0.31 -36.22
N ILE A 632 9.35 -0.43 -36.73
CA ILE A 632 8.53 -1.64 -36.61
C ILE A 632 8.02 -2.12 -37.96
N TRP A 633 7.87 -3.44 -38.10
CA TRP A 633 7.22 -4.10 -39.25
C TRP A 633 6.54 -5.43 -38.85
N GLU A 634 5.90 -6.12 -39.81
CA GLU A 634 5.03 -7.30 -39.58
C GLU A 634 5.44 -8.56 -40.38
N ASN A 635 6.74 -8.81 -40.50
CA ASN A 635 7.27 -10.05 -41.06
C ASN A 635 8.68 -10.38 -40.56
N ASN A 636 9.18 -11.55 -40.96
CA ASN A 636 10.52 -12.06 -40.63
C ASN A 636 11.65 -11.54 -41.54
N ASN A 637 11.46 -10.44 -42.29
CA ASN A 637 12.55 -9.86 -43.08
C ASN A 637 13.47 -9.01 -42.19
N ASP A 638 14.70 -8.80 -42.67
CA ASP A 638 15.77 -8.01 -42.07
C ASP A 638 15.70 -6.58 -42.65
N LEU A 639 15.28 -5.60 -41.85
CA LEU A 639 15.17 -4.19 -42.22
C LEU A 639 16.03 -3.37 -41.26
N ASP A 640 17.21 -2.94 -41.70
CA ASP A 640 18.11 -2.09 -40.91
C ASP A 640 17.52 -0.66 -40.78
N LEU A 641 17.47 -0.15 -39.55
CA LEU A 641 17.39 1.27 -39.23
C LEU A 641 18.80 1.87 -39.18
N ILE A 642 19.04 2.91 -39.98
CA ILE A 642 20.35 3.57 -40.09
C ILE A 642 20.18 5.05 -39.81
N ILE A 643 20.98 5.61 -38.89
CA ILE A 643 20.93 7.03 -38.51
C ILE A 643 22.26 7.69 -38.83
N LYS A 644 22.22 8.78 -39.61
CA LYS A 644 23.36 9.69 -39.80
C LYS A 644 23.28 10.79 -38.75
N THR A 645 24.32 10.94 -37.94
CA THR A 645 24.39 11.91 -36.83
C THR A 645 24.86 13.30 -37.32
N PRO A 646 24.70 14.37 -36.51
CA PRO A 646 25.23 15.70 -36.83
C PRO A 646 26.74 15.76 -37.05
N LYS A 647 27.49 14.79 -36.49
CA LYS A 647 28.94 14.62 -36.68
C LYS A 647 29.29 13.85 -37.97
N ASN A 648 28.31 13.57 -38.84
CA ASN A 648 28.46 12.81 -40.08
C ASN A 648 28.87 11.32 -39.85
N GLU A 649 28.67 10.79 -38.64
CA GLU A 649 28.84 9.37 -38.30
C GLU A 649 27.57 8.58 -38.63
N LEU A 650 27.70 7.30 -38.95
CA LEU A 650 26.55 6.40 -39.13
C LEU A 650 26.39 5.47 -37.91
N ILE A 651 25.16 5.35 -37.40
CA ILE A 651 24.76 4.30 -36.46
C ILE A 651 23.98 3.25 -37.25
N HIS A 652 24.43 1.99 -37.16
CA HIS A 652 23.84 0.82 -37.82
C HIS A 652 24.37 -0.46 -37.15
N ARG A 653 23.89 -1.63 -37.61
CA ARG A 653 24.20 -2.96 -37.04
C ARG A 653 25.67 -3.27 -36.71
N ALA A 654 26.62 -2.78 -37.52
CA ALA A 654 28.05 -2.97 -37.28
C ALA A 654 28.64 -1.84 -36.43
N ARG A 655 28.29 -0.58 -36.72
CA ARG A 655 28.65 0.57 -35.88
C ARG A 655 27.52 0.93 -34.92
N LYS A 656 27.41 0.16 -33.84
CA LYS A 656 26.28 0.27 -32.88
C LYS A 656 26.32 1.52 -31.99
N THR A 657 27.43 2.25 -31.95
CA THR A 657 27.60 3.44 -31.09
C THR A 657 28.20 4.60 -31.85
N SER A 658 27.93 5.82 -31.38
CA SER A 658 28.46 7.07 -31.95
C SER A 658 29.13 7.93 -30.88
N SER A 659 30.00 8.85 -31.32
CA SER A 659 30.67 9.83 -30.46
C SER A 659 29.72 10.89 -29.86
N CYS A 660 28.44 10.87 -30.25
CA CYS A 660 27.38 11.71 -29.71
C CYS A 660 26.45 10.96 -28.73
N ASN A 661 26.91 9.83 -28.16
CA ASN A 661 26.19 8.96 -27.20
C ASN A 661 24.97 8.21 -27.75
N GLY A 662 24.79 8.16 -29.07
CA GLY A 662 23.73 7.37 -29.68
C GLY A 662 24.09 5.89 -29.73
N VAL A 663 23.14 5.03 -29.36
CA VAL A 663 23.31 3.57 -29.29
C VAL A 663 22.20 2.88 -30.07
N LEU A 664 22.57 1.94 -30.95
CA LEU A 664 21.67 0.90 -31.46
C LEU A 664 21.45 -0.13 -30.35
N ASP A 665 20.36 0.08 -29.63
CA ASP A 665 19.95 -0.66 -28.45
C ASP A 665 19.32 -2.01 -28.80
N LEU A 666 18.49 -2.03 -29.85
CA LEU A 666 17.85 -3.24 -30.35
C LEU A 666 17.97 -3.35 -31.87
N GLU A 667 18.55 -4.46 -32.32
CA GLU A 667 18.66 -4.93 -33.70
C GLU A 667 17.87 -6.25 -33.76
N MET A 668 16.97 -6.42 -34.73
CA MET A 668 16.14 -7.63 -34.82
C MET A 668 16.12 -8.21 -36.24
N ASN A 669 15.89 -9.51 -36.34
CA ASN A 669 15.70 -10.24 -37.59
C ASN A 669 16.93 -10.46 -38.50
N MET A 670 18.16 -10.17 -38.03
CA MET A 670 19.41 -10.65 -38.65
C MET A 670 19.39 -12.17 -38.98
N LYS A 671 18.68 -12.92 -38.13
CA LYS A 671 18.12 -14.25 -38.37
C LYS A 671 16.61 -14.16 -38.12
N PRO A 672 15.76 -14.94 -38.80
CA PRO A 672 14.30 -14.74 -38.79
C PRO A 672 13.65 -15.19 -37.46
N GLU A 673 13.72 -14.32 -36.45
CA GLU A 673 13.36 -14.63 -35.07
C GLU A 673 11.94 -14.14 -34.73
N SER A 674 11.57 -12.90 -35.09
CA SER A 674 10.24 -12.35 -34.83
C SER A 674 9.43 -12.07 -36.10
N LYS A 675 8.11 -12.19 -35.98
CA LYS A 675 7.13 -11.74 -36.99
C LYS A 675 6.68 -10.30 -36.80
N SER A 676 6.94 -9.72 -35.64
CA SER A 676 6.56 -8.37 -35.24
C SER A 676 7.77 -7.66 -34.59
N PRO A 677 8.91 -7.59 -35.30
CA PRO A 677 10.17 -7.04 -34.78
C PRO A 677 10.10 -5.54 -34.47
N LEU A 678 11.13 -5.08 -33.77
CA LEU A 678 11.43 -3.71 -33.41
C LEU A 678 12.94 -3.49 -33.57
N GLU A 679 13.34 -2.39 -34.20
CA GLU A 679 14.69 -1.84 -34.05
C GLU A 679 14.64 -0.49 -33.32
N ASN A 680 15.70 -0.19 -32.58
CA ASN A 680 15.73 0.94 -31.67
C ASN A 680 17.12 1.58 -31.62
N ILE A 681 17.24 2.82 -32.09
CA ILE A 681 18.42 3.68 -31.89
C ILE A 681 18.04 4.82 -30.96
N VAL A 682 18.79 4.98 -29.87
CA VAL A 682 18.39 5.79 -28.72
C VAL A 682 19.57 6.58 -28.13
N TRP A 683 19.26 7.77 -27.63
CA TRP A 683 20.12 8.59 -26.78
C TRP A 683 19.52 8.61 -25.38
N GLU A 684 20.14 7.88 -24.44
CA GLU A 684 19.65 7.78 -23.06
C GLU A 684 19.77 9.13 -22.33
N GLY A 685 18.72 9.55 -21.63
CA GLY A 685 18.68 10.86 -20.99
C GLY A 685 18.81 12.02 -22.00
N ILE A 686 19.37 13.15 -21.56
CA ILE A 686 19.52 14.36 -22.40
C ILE A 686 20.93 14.41 -22.98
N THR A 687 21.26 13.42 -23.81
CA THR A 687 22.64 13.20 -24.31
C THR A 687 22.81 13.41 -25.82
N GLY A 688 21.72 13.45 -26.60
CA GLY A 688 21.76 13.77 -28.03
C GLY A 688 22.33 15.16 -28.31
N GLU A 689 23.33 15.24 -29.17
CA GLU A 689 23.93 16.51 -29.58
C GLU A 689 22.96 17.31 -30.48
N GLY A 690 23.06 18.65 -30.44
CA GLY A 690 22.24 19.49 -31.30
C GLY A 690 22.69 19.43 -32.77
N GLY A 691 21.74 19.28 -33.70
CA GLY A 691 22.02 19.25 -35.13
C GLY A 691 21.00 18.45 -35.94
N GLU A 692 21.34 18.17 -37.20
CA GLU A 692 20.49 17.41 -38.13
C GLU A 692 20.83 15.91 -38.09
N TYR A 693 19.80 15.09 -37.92
CA TYR A 693 19.86 13.63 -37.95
C TYR A 693 19.08 13.13 -39.17
N SER A 694 19.73 12.38 -40.07
CA SER A 694 19.04 11.76 -41.21
C SER A 694 18.72 10.30 -40.93
N ILE A 695 17.46 9.94 -41.13
CA ILE A 695 16.91 8.60 -40.86
C ILE A 695 16.80 7.82 -42.17
N PHE A 696 17.32 6.60 -42.20
CA PHE A 696 17.20 5.70 -43.34
C PHE A 696 16.70 4.32 -42.91
N VAL A 697 15.98 3.65 -43.82
CA VAL A 697 15.58 2.24 -43.66
C VAL A 697 16.05 1.46 -44.87
N TRP A 698 16.58 0.25 -44.65
CA TRP A 698 17.11 -0.59 -45.74
C TRP A 698 16.73 -2.06 -45.60
N HIS A 699 16.06 -2.61 -46.62
CA HIS A 699 15.72 -4.03 -46.69
C HIS A 699 16.94 -4.88 -47.07
N ARG A 700 17.71 -5.30 -46.06
CA ARG A 700 18.97 -6.05 -46.24
C ARG A 700 18.76 -7.48 -46.71
N LYS A 701 17.72 -8.17 -46.21
CA LYS A 701 17.61 -9.61 -46.39
C LYS A 701 16.19 -10.15 -46.25
N ARG A 702 15.82 -10.97 -47.22
CA ARG A 702 14.56 -11.72 -47.24
C ARG A 702 14.76 -13.12 -46.69
N HIS A 703 14.25 -13.38 -45.48
CA HIS A 703 14.42 -14.67 -44.81
C HIS A 703 13.26 -15.66 -44.97
N GLY A 704 12.17 -15.29 -45.66
CA GLY A 704 11.00 -16.16 -45.83
C GLY A 704 11.02 -17.06 -47.08
N MET A 705 10.81 -18.37 -46.92
CA MET A 705 10.55 -19.31 -48.04
C MET A 705 9.20 -19.07 -48.76
N LEU A 706 8.31 -18.25 -48.19
CA LEU A 706 6.99 -17.95 -48.75
C LEU A 706 7.01 -16.64 -49.55
N ARG A 707 6.56 -16.70 -50.81
CA ARG A 707 6.65 -15.59 -51.79
C ARG A 707 5.74 -14.37 -51.52
N GLY A 708 5.04 -14.29 -50.39
CA GLY A 708 3.85 -13.43 -50.22
C GLY A 708 3.88 -12.32 -49.15
N LYS A 709 5.04 -11.92 -48.62
CA LYS A 709 5.17 -10.79 -47.66
C LYS A 709 6.25 -9.79 -48.11
N ASP A 710 6.06 -9.26 -49.31
CA ASP A 710 6.96 -8.33 -49.99
C ASP A 710 6.08 -7.51 -50.96
N PRO A 711 6.04 -6.16 -50.93
CA PRO A 711 6.85 -5.26 -50.10
C PRO A 711 6.58 -5.41 -48.59
N THR A 712 7.56 -5.00 -47.79
CA THR A 712 7.47 -4.92 -46.32
C THR A 712 7.01 -3.54 -45.92
N LYS A 713 5.83 -3.45 -45.31
CA LYS A 713 5.34 -2.23 -44.67
C LYS A 713 6.04 -2.02 -43.35
N PHE A 714 6.51 -0.81 -43.11
CA PHE A 714 7.18 -0.41 -41.87
C PHE A 714 6.64 0.91 -41.35
N THR A 715 6.94 1.22 -40.10
CA THR A 715 6.71 2.53 -39.50
C THR A 715 7.90 2.90 -38.63
N VAL A 716 8.40 4.11 -38.81
CA VAL A 716 9.38 4.74 -37.92
C VAL A 716 8.64 5.67 -36.97
N ARG A 717 8.89 5.50 -35.67
CA ARG A 717 8.59 6.47 -34.62
C ARG A 717 9.84 7.29 -34.37
N VAL A 718 9.68 8.61 -34.36
CA VAL A 718 10.71 9.57 -33.99
C VAL A 718 10.27 10.27 -32.72
N ALA A 719 11.08 10.26 -31.67
CA ALA A 719 10.96 11.15 -30.53
C ALA A 719 12.08 12.20 -30.58
N ASN A 720 11.72 13.48 -30.46
CA ASN A 720 12.64 14.62 -30.46
C ASN A 720 12.39 15.53 -29.24
N GLY A 721 12.98 15.17 -28.11
CA GLY A 721 12.68 15.78 -26.81
C GLY A 721 11.35 15.29 -26.23
N SER A 722 10.74 16.10 -25.37
CA SER A 722 9.63 15.66 -24.51
C SER A 722 8.25 15.53 -25.19
N ASP A 723 8.02 16.20 -26.33
CA ASP A 723 6.65 16.39 -26.86
C ASP A 723 6.51 15.97 -28.34
N GLU A 724 7.59 15.97 -29.10
CA GLU A 724 7.57 15.72 -30.54
C GLU A 724 7.76 14.23 -30.82
N VAL A 725 6.67 13.46 -30.69
CA VAL A 725 6.57 12.12 -31.28
C VAL A 725 5.87 12.23 -32.64
N ILE A 726 6.56 11.85 -33.71
CA ILE A 726 6.00 11.76 -35.06
C ILE A 726 6.16 10.35 -35.64
N PHE A 727 5.22 9.98 -36.53
CA PHE A 727 5.24 8.70 -37.23
C PHE A 727 5.47 8.89 -38.73
N LEU A 728 6.30 8.02 -39.31
CA LEU A 728 6.69 8.02 -40.72
C LEU A 728 6.54 6.57 -41.23
N SER A 729 5.53 6.31 -42.07
CA SER A 729 5.21 4.96 -42.54
C SER A 729 5.31 4.83 -44.06
N ASP A 730 5.85 3.72 -44.54
CA ASP A 730 5.93 3.41 -45.96
C ASP A 730 6.12 1.89 -46.18
N GLU A 731 6.48 1.49 -47.40
CA GLU A 731 6.85 0.12 -47.75
C GLU A 731 8.16 0.04 -48.56
N THR A 732 8.88 -1.07 -48.42
CA THR A 732 10.16 -1.34 -49.10
C THR A 732 10.29 -2.82 -49.45
N SER A 733 10.86 -3.14 -50.61
CA SER A 733 11.09 -4.52 -51.08
C SER A 733 12.56 -4.92 -51.00
N PHE A 734 12.81 -6.23 -50.94
CA PHE A 734 14.17 -6.75 -50.98
C PHE A 734 14.87 -6.43 -52.30
N GLY A 735 16.00 -5.72 -52.22
CA GLY A 735 16.78 -5.26 -53.37
C GLY A 735 16.48 -3.82 -53.81
N ASP A 736 15.54 -3.14 -53.16
CA ASP A 736 15.40 -1.69 -53.29
C ASP A 736 16.64 -0.97 -52.72
N PRO A 737 17.01 0.21 -53.23
CA PRO A 737 18.06 1.03 -52.63
C PRO A 737 17.65 1.48 -51.23
N LEU A 738 18.66 1.70 -50.37
CA LEU A 738 18.52 2.35 -49.07
C LEU A 738 17.74 3.66 -49.21
N ARG A 739 16.74 3.87 -48.36
CA ARG A 739 15.74 4.93 -48.52
C ARG A 739 15.84 5.96 -47.39
N LEU A 740 15.93 7.25 -47.75
CA LEU A 740 15.77 8.35 -46.80
C LEU A 740 14.31 8.39 -46.32
N ILE A 741 14.13 8.42 -45.00
CA ILE A 741 12.82 8.50 -44.35
C ILE A 741 12.52 9.93 -43.93
N SER A 742 13.43 10.62 -43.24
CA SER A 742 13.30 12.04 -42.89
C SER A 742 14.62 12.60 -42.35
N ASN A 743 14.75 13.94 -42.37
CA ASN A 743 15.77 14.68 -41.62
C ASN A 743 15.11 15.36 -40.42
N VAL A 744 15.68 15.15 -39.23
CA VAL A 744 15.15 15.63 -37.94
C VAL A 744 16.17 16.56 -37.30
N THR A 745 15.77 17.79 -36.99
CA THR A 745 16.65 18.75 -36.31
C THR A 745 16.43 18.69 -34.80
N VAL A 746 17.46 18.27 -34.08
CA VAL A 746 17.50 18.21 -32.61
C VAL A 746 18.13 19.50 -32.07
N LYS A 747 17.52 20.10 -31.04
CA LYS A 747 18.04 21.30 -30.38
C LYS A 747 19.25 20.98 -29.48
N ASP A 748 20.06 22.00 -29.15
CA ASP A 748 21.18 21.86 -28.20
C ASP A 748 20.76 21.28 -26.83
N ILE A 749 21.59 20.42 -26.24
CA ILE A 749 21.41 19.80 -24.91
C ILE A 749 21.01 20.82 -23.85
N GLN A 750 21.62 22.01 -23.82
CA GLN A 750 21.32 23.05 -22.83
C GLN A 750 19.92 23.66 -23.00
N ILE A 751 19.40 23.67 -24.22
CA ILE A 751 18.04 24.15 -24.52
C ILE A 751 17.03 23.05 -24.19
N ARG A 752 17.27 21.81 -24.64
CA ARG A 752 16.41 20.65 -24.34
C ARG A 752 16.33 20.35 -22.85
N GLY A 753 17.46 20.45 -22.14
CA GLY A 753 17.52 20.35 -20.68
C GLY A 753 16.63 21.35 -19.96
N LYS A 754 16.61 22.62 -20.40
CA LYS A 754 15.71 23.64 -19.86
C LYS A 754 14.26 23.38 -20.23
N GLU A 755 13.96 23.07 -21.50
CA GLU A 755 12.59 22.78 -21.94
C GLU A 755 12.00 21.57 -21.18
N ILE A 756 12.79 20.53 -20.92
CA ILE A 756 12.37 19.35 -20.13
C ILE A 756 12.18 19.73 -18.65
N GLN A 757 13.11 20.49 -18.06
CA GLN A 757 13.02 20.92 -16.66
C GLN A 757 11.83 21.88 -16.42
N GLU A 758 11.57 22.80 -17.34
CA GLU A 758 10.43 23.72 -17.30
C GLU A 758 9.10 22.95 -17.39
N LYS A 759 9.01 21.92 -18.25
CA LYS A 759 7.81 21.08 -18.40
C LYS A 759 7.58 20.13 -17.23
N GLU A 760 8.63 19.52 -16.66
CA GLU A 760 8.49 18.73 -15.42
C GLU A 760 8.14 19.64 -14.22
N GLY A 761 8.66 20.87 -14.18
CA GLY A 761 8.22 21.89 -13.22
C GLY A 761 6.74 22.25 -13.37
N ALA A 762 6.28 22.44 -14.62
CA ALA A 762 4.86 22.65 -14.93
C ALA A 762 4.00 21.44 -14.55
N TYR A 763 4.43 20.21 -14.84
CA TYR A 763 3.76 18.97 -14.43
C TYR A 763 3.58 18.89 -12.93
N LEU A 764 4.66 19.06 -12.15
CA LEU A 764 4.59 19.02 -10.69
C LEU A 764 3.66 20.11 -10.14
N SER A 765 3.76 21.34 -10.66
CA SER A 765 2.89 22.45 -10.24
C SER A 765 1.42 22.20 -10.56
N ILE A 766 1.08 21.71 -11.76
CA ILE A 766 -0.31 21.46 -12.17
C ILE A 766 -0.87 20.23 -11.43
N LYS A 767 -0.04 19.21 -11.18
CA LYS A 767 -0.40 18.04 -10.36
C LYS A 767 -0.71 18.44 -8.91
N GLU A 768 0.07 19.34 -8.34
CA GLU A 768 -0.19 19.88 -7.00
C GLU A 768 -1.49 20.69 -6.96
N LEU A 769 -1.78 21.51 -7.98
CA LEU A 769 -3.06 22.22 -8.09
C LEU A 769 -4.25 21.25 -8.20
N ILE A 770 -4.15 20.20 -9.01
CA ILE A 770 -5.20 19.17 -9.16
C ILE A 770 -5.47 18.47 -7.83
N ASN A 771 -4.42 18.03 -7.13
CA ASN A 771 -4.55 17.32 -5.85
C ASN A 771 -5.08 18.20 -4.72
N ASN A 772 -4.84 19.51 -4.77
CA ASN A 772 -5.28 20.48 -3.75
C ASN A 772 -6.63 21.13 -4.08
N ALA A 773 -7.23 20.86 -5.24
CA ALA A 773 -8.52 21.43 -5.63
C ALA A 773 -9.61 21.07 -4.61
N SER A 774 -10.33 22.10 -4.13
CA SER A 774 -11.31 21.99 -3.05
C SER A 774 -12.75 21.79 -3.53
N SER A 775 -13.02 22.06 -4.81
CA SER A 775 -14.32 21.95 -5.47
C SER A 775 -14.18 21.55 -6.95
N VAL A 776 -15.25 21.04 -7.55
CA VAL A 776 -15.28 20.65 -8.97
C VAL A 776 -14.99 21.84 -9.88
N ASN A 777 -15.50 23.04 -9.56
CA ASN A 777 -15.26 24.26 -10.33
C ASN A 777 -13.78 24.66 -10.34
N GLU A 778 -13.14 24.68 -9.16
CA GLU A 778 -11.70 24.98 -9.04
C GLU A 778 -10.84 23.98 -9.82
N LEU A 779 -11.22 22.69 -9.80
CA LEU A 779 -10.56 21.65 -10.56
C LEU A 779 -10.74 21.86 -12.08
N GLU A 780 -11.94 22.24 -12.55
CA GLU A 780 -12.21 22.48 -13.97
C GLU A 780 -11.41 23.67 -14.53
N GLU A 781 -11.26 24.76 -13.76
CA GLU A 781 -10.48 25.96 -14.13
C GLU A 781 -8.97 25.71 -14.32
N ILE A 782 -8.41 24.60 -13.84
CA ILE A 782 -6.99 24.27 -14.02
C ILE A 782 -6.68 23.92 -15.49
N GLU A 783 -6.01 24.84 -16.19
CA GLU A 783 -5.54 24.65 -17.56
C GLU A 783 -4.28 23.75 -17.62
N LEU A 784 -4.32 22.71 -18.46
CA LEU A 784 -3.23 21.75 -18.65
C LEU A 784 -2.21 22.23 -19.70
N LEU A 785 -1.57 23.37 -19.45
CA LEU A 785 -0.65 24.03 -20.40
C LEU A 785 0.84 23.75 -20.09
N GLY A 786 1.69 23.77 -21.12
CA GLY A 786 3.14 23.65 -20.96
C GLY A 786 3.60 22.27 -20.46
N LEU A 787 2.80 21.23 -20.70
CA LEU A 787 3.07 19.84 -20.32
C LEU A 787 3.60 19.04 -21.51
N SER A 788 4.44 18.04 -21.24
CA SER A 788 4.73 17.03 -22.25
C SER A 788 3.53 16.12 -22.49
N ARG A 789 3.45 15.48 -23.67
CA ARG A 789 2.25 14.72 -24.07
C ARG A 789 1.90 13.58 -23.10
N VAL A 790 2.92 12.88 -22.59
CA VAL A 790 2.77 11.83 -21.57
C VAL A 790 2.21 12.41 -20.27
N ARG A 791 2.80 13.52 -19.79
CA ARG A 791 2.35 14.21 -18.58
C ARG A 791 0.98 14.85 -18.70
N TYR A 792 0.63 15.35 -19.88
CA TYR A 792 -0.72 15.83 -20.19
C TYR A 792 -1.74 14.70 -20.05
N ASN A 793 -1.50 13.54 -20.66
CA ASN A 793 -2.40 12.39 -20.55
C ASN A 793 -2.53 11.89 -19.10
N GLU A 794 -1.42 11.79 -18.35
CA GLU A 794 -1.43 11.48 -16.91
C GLU A 794 -2.26 12.47 -16.09
N LEU A 795 -2.19 13.77 -16.38
CA LEU A 795 -2.95 14.78 -15.64
C LEU A 795 -4.41 14.89 -16.10
N VAL A 796 -4.74 14.53 -17.35
CA VAL A 796 -6.13 14.36 -17.78
C VAL A 796 -6.79 13.22 -17.00
N THR A 797 -6.15 12.05 -16.90
CA THR A 797 -6.72 10.94 -16.11
C THR A 797 -6.79 11.28 -14.62
N THR A 798 -5.75 11.88 -14.05
CA THR A 798 -5.76 12.33 -12.64
C THR A 798 -6.85 13.36 -12.37
N LYS A 799 -7.07 14.34 -13.27
CA LYS A 799 -8.12 15.36 -13.14
C LYS A 799 -9.52 14.74 -13.22
N GLU A 800 -9.73 13.77 -14.10
CA GLU A 800 -11.00 13.05 -14.25
C GLU A 800 -11.29 12.08 -13.08
N GLU A 801 -10.26 11.53 -12.43
CA GLU A 801 -10.38 10.76 -11.18
C GLU A 801 -10.71 11.67 -9.99
N MET A 802 -9.96 12.77 -9.82
CA MET A 802 -10.18 13.74 -8.75
C MET A 802 -11.57 14.40 -8.84
N LYS A 803 -12.06 14.65 -10.06
CA LYS A 803 -13.41 15.18 -10.30
C LYS A 803 -14.48 14.29 -9.68
N LYS A 804 -14.41 12.97 -9.88
CA LYS A 804 -15.36 12.00 -9.31
C LYS A 804 -15.34 11.97 -7.78
N VAL A 805 -14.16 12.18 -7.18
CA VAL A 805 -14.01 12.25 -5.72
C VAL A 805 -14.65 13.53 -5.17
N LEU A 806 -14.43 14.68 -5.83
CA LEU A 806 -15.03 15.95 -5.42
C LEU A 806 -16.55 15.99 -5.64
N GLU A 807 -17.06 15.46 -6.75
CA GLU A 807 -18.51 15.32 -7.01
C GLU A 807 -19.21 14.50 -5.91
N GLN A 808 -18.61 13.39 -5.48
CA GLN A 808 -19.15 12.58 -4.37
C GLN A 808 -19.17 13.35 -3.06
N LYS A 809 -18.10 14.07 -2.75
CA LYS A 809 -17.98 14.87 -1.52
C LYS A 809 -18.96 16.04 -1.49
N GLU A 810 -19.14 16.76 -2.60
CA GLU A 810 -20.09 17.87 -2.69
C GLU A 810 -21.54 17.39 -2.49
N GLU A 811 -21.91 16.21 -3.00
CA GLU A 811 -23.24 15.63 -2.75
C GLU A 811 -23.39 15.11 -1.31
N GLU A 812 -22.34 14.55 -0.68
CA GLU A 812 -22.37 14.19 0.74
C GLU A 812 -22.56 15.42 1.65
N ASP A 813 -21.78 16.50 1.43
CA ASP A 813 -21.89 17.76 2.17
C ASP A 813 -23.29 18.40 1.98
N ARG A 814 -23.84 18.32 0.75
CA ARG A 814 -25.20 18.75 0.46
C ARG A 814 -26.23 17.93 1.24
N ILE A 815 -26.17 16.60 1.23
CA ILE A 815 -27.10 15.72 1.97
C ILE A 815 -27.04 16.00 3.48
N ILE A 816 -25.84 16.25 4.03
CA ILE A 816 -25.66 16.65 5.43
C ILE A 816 -26.35 17.99 5.71
N SER A 817 -26.20 18.99 4.83
CA SER A 817 -26.86 20.29 4.99
C SER A 817 -28.40 20.19 4.93
N GLU A 818 -28.94 19.41 3.99
CA GLU A 818 -30.38 19.16 3.85
C GLU A 818 -30.94 18.34 5.03
N ASN A 819 -30.15 17.45 5.64
CA ASN A 819 -30.56 16.72 6.84
C ASN A 819 -30.64 17.65 8.05
N LYS A 820 -29.61 18.48 8.26
CA LYS A 820 -29.58 19.45 9.37
C LYS A 820 -30.71 20.48 9.27
N GLN A 821 -30.97 21.00 8.06
CA GLN A 821 -32.10 21.92 7.83
C GLN A 821 -33.46 21.25 8.12
N ALA A 822 -33.61 19.96 7.80
CA ALA A 822 -34.81 19.20 8.14
C ALA A 822 -34.99 19.01 9.66
N GLU A 823 -33.90 18.78 10.41
CA GLU A 823 -33.93 18.72 11.88
C GLU A 823 -34.34 20.07 12.50
N ASP A 824 -33.75 21.17 12.04
CA ASP A 824 -34.08 22.54 12.49
C ASP A 824 -35.53 22.92 12.17
N LEU A 825 -36.06 22.52 11.02
CA LEU A 825 -37.47 22.70 10.66
C LEU A 825 -38.40 21.82 11.52
N LEU A 826 -38.04 20.56 11.76
CA LEU A 826 -38.81 19.65 12.61
C LEU A 826 -38.86 20.12 14.08
N ALA A 827 -37.78 20.73 14.60
CA ALA A 827 -37.77 21.37 15.91
C ALA A 827 -38.78 22.54 15.97
N LYS A 828 -38.74 23.45 14.97
CA LYS A 828 -39.70 24.57 14.85
C LYS A 828 -41.14 24.09 14.77
N ILE A 829 -41.43 23.03 14.00
CA ILE A 829 -42.79 22.45 13.90
C ILE A 829 -43.27 21.91 15.25
N ASN A 830 -42.39 21.25 16.02
CA ASN A 830 -42.78 20.63 17.29
C ASN A 830 -43.03 21.65 18.41
N GLU A 831 -42.24 22.72 18.48
CA GLU A 831 -42.25 23.69 19.58
C GLU A 831 -43.01 24.98 19.29
N GLY A 832 -43.26 25.31 18.01
CA GLY A 832 -43.86 26.57 17.58
C GLY A 832 -45.31 26.79 18.06
N SER A 833 -45.64 28.05 18.30
CA SER A 833 -47.01 28.51 18.54
C SER A 833 -47.85 28.52 17.25
N LEU A 834 -49.17 28.57 17.38
CA LEU A 834 -50.09 28.51 16.24
C LEU A 834 -49.82 29.63 15.21
N GLU A 835 -49.51 30.84 15.69
CA GLU A 835 -49.15 31.98 14.87
C GLU A 835 -47.82 31.79 14.14
N GLU A 836 -46.77 31.31 14.83
CA GLU A 836 -45.45 31.06 14.23
C GLU A 836 -45.48 29.94 13.18
N LEU A 837 -46.24 28.88 13.43
CA LEU A 837 -46.38 27.75 12.51
C LEU A 837 -47.12 28.13 11.22
N ARG A 838 -48.12 29.02 11.30
CA ARG A 838 -48.85 29.53 10.13
C ARG A 838 -48.00 30.39 9.20
N GLU A 839 -46.88 30.94 9.68
CA GLU A 839 -45.92 31.71 8.88
C GLU A 839 -44.66 30.91 8.52
N LEU A 840 -44.54 29.65 8.97
CA LEU A 840 -43.37 28.81 8.72
C LEU A 840 -43.33 28.30 7.28
N VAL A 841 -42.32 28.74 6.53
CA VAL A 841 -42.01 28.22 5.19
C VAL A 841 -40.98 27.10 5.31
N ILE A 842 -41.25 25.98 4.65
CA ILE A 842 -40.38 24.80 4.58
C ILE A 842 -39.59 24.92 3.28
N GLU A 843 -38.28 25.12 3.38
CA GLU A 843 -37.35 25.31 2.25
C GLU A 843 -35.95 24.80 2.64
N GLY A 844 -35.14 24.44 1.62
CA GLY A 844 -33.75 24.00 1.81
C GLY A 844 -33.57 22.50 2.11
N VAL A 845 -34.54 21.66 1.75
CA VAL A 845 -34.50 20.19 1.90
C VAL A 845 -35.03 19.54 0.61
N ASN A 846 -34.69 18.27 0.34
CA ASN A 846 -35.18 17.57 -0.86
C ASN A 846 -36.71 17.37 -0.87
N GLU A 847 -37.26 17.05 -2.05
CA GLU A 847 -38.71 16.92 -2.29
C GLU A 847 -39.40 15.95 -1.31
N ASP A 848 -38.80 14.79 -1.01
CA ASP A 848 -39.36 13.82 -0.06
C ASP A 848 -39.51 14.40 1.36
N LYS A 849 -38.49 15.12 1.85
CA LYS A 849 -38.53 15.79 3.16
C LYS A 849 -39.48 16.98 3.16
N MET A 850 -39.55 17.74 2.05
CA MET A 850 -40.49 18.86 1.88
C MET A 850 -41.92 18.40 2.11
N VAL A 851 -42.34 17.32 1.44
CA VAL A 851 -43.69 16.75 1.57
C VAL A 851 -43.95 16.32 3.02
N PHE A 852 -43.06 15.51 3.59
CA PHE A 852 -43.22 15.00 4.96
C PHE A 852 -43.34 16.11 6.02
N LEU A 853 -42.47 17.13 5.96
CA LEU A 853 -42.52 18.25 6.91
C LEU A 853 -43.76 19.12 6.71
N THR A 854 -44.26 19.25 5.47
CA THR A 854 -45.48 20.02 5.16
C THR A 854 -46.72 19.36 5.75
N ASP A 855 -46.84 18.05 5.61
CA ASP A 855 -47.95 17.29 6.21
C ASP A 855 -47.93 17.41 7.74
N LEU A 856 -46.75 17.23 8.36
CA LEU A 856 -46.56 17.36 9.81
C LEU A 856 -46.91 18.77 10.35
N LEU A 857 -46.56 19.82 9.59
CA LEU A 857 -46.89 21.21 9.92
C LEU A 857 -48.41 21.45 9.92
N ASN A 858 -49.11 20.94 8.89
CA ASN A 858 -50.55 21.09 8.75
C ASN A 858 -51.32 20.38 9.89
N ASP A 859 -50.93 19.15 10.23
CA ASP A 859 -51.53 18.38 11.33
C ASP A 859 -51.36 19.11 12.67
N LYS A 860 -50.16 19.64 12.93
CA LYS A 860 -49.85 20.40 14.16
C LYS A 860 -50.69 21.68 14.30
N ILE A 861 -50.89 22.41 13.20
CA ILE A 861 -51.73 23.62 13.17
C ILE A 861 -53.18 23.26 13.52
N SER A 862 -53.72 22.20 12.90
CA SER A 862 -55.08 21.69 13.14
C SER A 862 -55.32 21.34 14.62
N ASP A 863 -54.37 20.65 15.26
CA ASP A 863 -54.44 20.26 16.67
C ASP A 863 -54.51 21.48 17.61
N LEU A 864 -53.64 22.47 17.40
CA LEU A 864 -53.59 23.69 18.22
C LEU A 864 -54.85 24.54 18.11
N GLU A 865 -55.45 24.62 16.91
CA GLU A 865 -56.73 25.31 16.68
C GLU A 865 -57.87 24.65 17.46
N MET A 866 -57.96 23.31 17.42
CA MET A 866 -58.99 22.56 18.14
C MET A 866 -58.86 22.73 19.67
N GLU A 867 -57.64 22.83 20.21
CA GLU A 867 -57.44 23.07 21.66
C GLU A 867 -57.76 24.50 22.09
N ALA A 868 -57.47 25.51 21.25
CA ALA A 868 -57.87 26.88 21.48
C ALA A 868 -59.41 27.03 21.52
N GLU A 869 -60.10 26.38 20.59
CA GLU A 869 -61.57 26.37 20.53
C GLU A 869 -62.21 25.62 21.72
N ARG A 870 -61.61 24.51 22.18
CA ARG A 870 -62.05 23.81 23.39
C ARG A 870 -61.99 24.72 24.63
N ARG A 871 -60.90 25.46 24.80
CA ARG A 871 -60.73 26.41 25.92
C ARG A 871 -61.79 27.52 25.90
N ARG A 872 -62.12 28.06 24.72
CA ARG A 872 -63.21 29.05 24.56
C ARG A 872 -64.57 28.50 25.02
N ARG A 873 -64.93 27.28 24.60
CA ARG A 873 -66.22 26.67 24.96
C ARG A 873 -66.37 26.42 26.46
N MET A 874 -65.30 25.98 27.12
CA MET A 874 -65.29 25.74 28.57
C MET A 874 -65.47 27.05 29.36
N ALA A 875 -64.83 28.14 28.94
CA ALA A 875 -65.00 29.46 29.57
C ALA A 875 -66.46 29.94 29.52
N VAL A 876 -67.12 29.82 28.36
CA VAL A 876 -68.54 30.20 28.17
C VAL A 876 -69.49 29.34 29.01
N ALA A 877 -69.17 28.07 29.25
CA ALA A 877 -69.98 27.20 30.12
C ALA A 877 -69.88 27.63 31.60
N ASN A 878 -68.67 27.92 32.08
CA ASN A 878 -68.44 28.38 33.46
C ASN A 878 -69.10 29.74 33.74
N GLU A 879 -69.07 30.66 32.79
CA GLU A 879 -69.74 31.97 32.88
C GLU A 879 -71.26 31.83 33.10
N ARG A 880 -71.90 30.91 32.36
CA ARG A 880 -73.34 30.61 32.54
C ARG A 880 -73.65 30.02 33.90
N MET A 881 -72.81 29.12 34.42
CA MET A 881 -72.97 28.53 35.75
C MET A 881 -72.88 29.59 36.85
N MET A 882 -71.89 30.49 36.78
CA MET A 882 -71.76 31.61 37.72
C MET A 882 -73.00 32.51 37.74
N SER A 883 -73.63 32.77 36.59
CA SER A 883 -74.87 33.56 36.54
C SER A 883 -76.00 32.88 37.33
N ALA A 884 -76.21 31.57 37.13
CA ALA A 884 -77.28 30.83 37.81
C ALA A 884 -77.08 30.74 39.33
N LEU A 885 -75.83 30.67 39.81
CA LEU A 885 -75.52 30.67 41.24
C LEU A 885 -75.75 32.06 41.88
N ASN A 886 -75.41 33.14 41.19
CA ASN A 886 -75.70 34.50 41.65
C ASN A 886 -77.23 34.75 41.75
N ASP A 887 -78.01 34.27 40.77
CA ASP A 887 -79.47 34.38 40.80
C ASP A 887 -80.08 33.60 41.98
N ALA A 888 -79.54 32.42 42.30
CA ALA A 888 -79.94 31.63 43.46
C ALA A 888 -79.60 32.32 44.80
N GLU A 889 -78.43 32.95 44.90
CA GLU A 889 -78.00 33.67 46.10
C GLU A 889 -78.92 34.84 46.45
N ASN A 890 -79.42 35.57 45.43
CA ASN A 890 -80.36 36.68 45.59
C ASN A 890 -81.71 36.28 46.23
N VAL A 891 -82.07 34.99 46.24
CA VAL A 891 -83.28 34.48 46.90
C VAL A 891 -83.12 34.43 48.44
N GLY A 892 -81.88 34.41 48.94
CA GLY A 892 -81.54 34.38 50.36
C GLY A 892 -81.27 32.97 50.91
N PRO A 893 -80.55 32.86 52.05
CA PRO A 893 -80.15 31.59 52.65
C PRO A 893 -81.32 30.88 53.36
N LEU A 894 -81.17 29.57 53.57
CA LEU A 894 -82.08 28.80 54.41
C LEU A 894 -81.86 29.08 55.90
N GLU A 895 -82.92 28.95 56.70
CA GLU A 895 -82.82 29.02 58.15
C GLU A 895 -82.17 27.75 58.74
N MET A 896 -81.25 27.94 59.70
CA MET A 896 -80.59 26.84 60.40
C MET A 896 -81.51 26.27 61.47
N ILE A 897 -81.54 24.94 61.58
CA ILE A 897 -82.42 24.21 62.49
C ILE A 897 -81.87 24.23 63.94
N GLU A 898 -82.78 24.33 64.91
CA GLU A 898 -82.52 24.18 66.36
C GLU A 898 -81.84 22.83 66.70
N GLU A 899 -81.02 22.81 67.75
CA GLU A 899 -80.07 21.71 68.01
C GLU A 899 -80.74 20.36 68.30
N ASP A 900 -81.92 20.36 68.91
CA ASP A 900 -82.68 19.17 69.29
C ASP A 900 -83.38 18.49 68.10
N LEU A 901 -83.56 19.21 66.99
CA LEU A 901 -84.19 18.73 65.75
C LEU A 901 -83.17 18.24 64.70
N ARG A 902 -81.85 18.32 64.97
CA ARG A 902 -80.78 17.92 64.03
C ARG A 902 -80.66 16.39 63.86
N ARG A 903 -80.32 15.96 62.65
CA ARG A 903 -80.09 14.57 62.21
C ARG A 903 -78.62 14.14 62.29
N ASP A 904 -77.82 14.73 63.18
CA ASP A 904 -76.37 14.49 63.32
C ASP A 904 -75.96 13.00 63.27
N LYS A 905 -76.72 12.14 63.97
CA LYS A 905 -76.47 10.68 64.01
C LYS A 905 -76.68 9.98 62.67
N ASP A 906 -77.54 10.52 61.79
CA ASP A 906 -77.80 9.97 60.46
C ASP A 906 -76.71 10.41 59.47
N PHE A 907 -76.27 11.67 59.53
CA PHE A 907 -75.07 12.14 58.83
C PHE A 907 -73.85 11.29 59.17
N ASP A 908 -73.50 11.15 60.46
CA ASP A 908 -72.35 10.38 60.90
C ASP A 908 -72.46 8.89 60.51
N LYS A 909 -73.67 8.33 60.42
CA LYS A 909 -73.90 6.95 59.97
C LYS A 909 -73.72 6.79 58.46
N ARG A 910 -74.23 7.73 57.66
CA ARG A 910 -74.14 7.67 56.19
C ARG A 910 -72.73 7.95 55.70
N LEU A 911 -72.07 8.97 56.24
CA LEU A 911 -70.69 9.31 55.92
C LEU A 911 -69.74 8.14 56.21
N LYS A 912 -69.87 7.50 57.38
CA LYS A 912 -69.10 6.28 57.71
C LYS A 912 -69.38 5.11 56.76
N ARG A 913 -70.63 4.93 56.32
CA ARG A 913 -70.98 3.87 55.35
C ARG A 913 -70.43 4.15 53.94
N ALA A 914 -70.37 5.42 53.55
CA ALA A 914 -69.79 5.85 52.29
C ALA A 914 -68.25 6.01 52.33
N SER A 915 -67.62 5.73 53.48
CA SER A 915 -66.18 5.96 53.72
C SER A 915 -65.73 7.41 53.45
N ALA A 916 -66.65 8.36 53.65
CA ALA A 916 -66.41 9.79 53.41
C ALA A 916 -65.29 10.33 54.31
N LYS A 917 -64.43 11.16 53.74
CA LYS A 917 -63.34 11.84 54.44
C LYS A 917 -63.86 13.02 55.26
N ASP A 918 -63.07 13.38 56.27
CA ASP A 918 -63.35 14.46 57.21
C ASP A 918 -62.12 15.39 57.28
N GLY A 919 -62.33 16.63 57.72
CA GLY A 919 -61.28 17.65 57.73
C GLY A 919 -61.55 18.78 58.72
N ASP A 920 -60.80 19.87 58.60
CA ASP A 920 -61.05 21.08 59.41
C ASP A 920 -62.42 21.70 59.06
N PHE A 921 -62.85 21.51 57.81
CA PHE A 921 -64.06 22.04 57.21
C PHE A 921 -64.69 20.98 56.30
N ARG A 922 -65.99 20.71 56.48
CA ARG A 922 -66.79 19.74 55.72
C ARG A 922 -68.20 20.26 55.48
N ILE A 923 -68.74 19.98 54.29
CA ILE A 923 -70.15 20.16 53.96
C ILE A 923 -70.66 18.82 53.47
N SER A 924 -71.78 18.36 54.03
CA SER A 924 -72.39 17.08 53.66
C SER A 924 -73.87 17.29 53.36
N LEU A 925 -74.39 16.63 52.33
CA LEU A 925 -75.81 16.66 51.92
C LEU A 925 -76.41 15.26 52.07
N ILE A 926 -77.61 15.12 52.65
CA ILE A 926 -78.33 13.84 52.75
C ILE A 926 -79.80 14.01 52.36
N TRP A 927 -80.37 12.98 51.74
CA TRP A 927 -81.79 12.91 51.40
C TRP A 927 -82.30 11.46 51.46
N ASP A 928 -83.61 11.26 51.32
CA ASP A 928 -84.29 10.00 51.67
C ASP A 928 -85.01 9.32 50.48
N ASN A 929 -84.52 9.53 49.26
CA ASN A 929 -85.07 8.94 48.03
C ASN A 929 -83.97 8.55 47.02
N PHE A 930 -84.36 8.19 45.79
CA PHE A 930 -83.45 7.77 44.70
C PHE A 930 -83.12 8.89 43.71
N ASN A 931 -83.59 10.12 43.91
CA ASN A 931 -83.21 11.25 43.05
C ASN A 931 -81.73 11.58 43.24
N ASP A 932 -81.21 12.33 42.27
CA ASP A 932 -79.88 12.89 42.25
C ASP A 932 -79.94 14.34 42.72
N LEU A 933 -79.20 14.66 43.78
CA LEU A 933 -79.02 16.02 44.28
C LEU A 933 -77.52 16.29 44.30
N ASP A 934 -77.11 17.40 43.70
CA ASP A 934 -75.71 17.83 43.61
C ASP A 934 -75.44 18.96 44.61
N LEU A 935 -74.35 18.81 45.35
CA LEU A 935 -73.80 19.79 46.27
C LEU A 935 -72.78 20.66 45.53
N ILE A 936 -73.17 21.90 45.27
CA ILE A 936 -72.33 22.90 44.59
C ILE A 936 -71.78 23.85 45.64
N VAL A 937 -70.46 24.04 45.67
CA VAL A 937 -69.80 24.96 46.61
C VAL A 937 -68.95 25.96 45.84
N THR A 938 -69.22 27.25 46.01
CA THR A 938 -68.34 28.31 45.51
C THR A 938 -67.33 28.68 46.58
N ALA A 939 -66.05 28.64 46.22
CA ALA A 939 -64.92 28.96 47.09
C ALA A 939 -64.63 30.47 47.15
N PRO A 940 -63.88 30.96 48.17
CA PRO A 940 -63.44 32.36 48.26
C PRO A 940 -62.63 32.86 47.06
N SER A 941 -62.04 31.95 46.27
CA SER A 941 -61.32 32.24 45.03
C SER A 941 -62.23 32.51 43.82
N GLY A 942 -63.52 32.22 43.93
CA GLY A 942 -64.46 32.17 42.80
C GLY A 942 -64.50 30.80 42.10
N ASP A 943 -63.70 29.83 42.53
CA ASP A 943 -63.75 28.46 41.98
C ASP A 943 -65.08 27.79 42.37
N ILE A 944 -65.80 27.21 41.40
CA ILE A 944 -66.98 26.37 41.66
C ILE A 944 -66.54 24.91 41.79
N LEU A 945 -66.85 24.29 42.91
CA LEU A 945 -66.78 22.85 43.12
C LEU A 945 -68.16 22.23 42.84
N HIS A 946 -68.21 21.21 41.98
CA HIS A 946 -69.42 20.42 41.69
C HIS A 946 -69.04 19.05 41.10
N SER A 947 -70.01 18.21 40.78
CA SER A 947 -69.84 16.89 40.15
C SER A 947 -68.89 16.87 38.94
N GLY A 948 -68.96 17.89 38.07
CA GLY A 948 -68.08 18.07 36.91
C GLY A 948 -66.74 18.78 37.17
N ASN A 949 -66.54 19.37 38.36
CA ASN A 949 -65.26 19.96 38.80
C ASN A 949 -65.01 19.61 40.27
N ARG A 950 -64.54 18.38 40.50
CA ARG A 950 -64.50 17.73 41.83
C ARG A 950 -63.34 18.18 42.73
N THR A 951 -62.46 19.06 42.25
CA THR A 951 -61.34 19.63 42.99
C THR A 951 -61.19 21.13 42.70
N THR A 952 -60.78 21.91 43.69
CA THR A 952 -60.56 23.37 43.53
C THR A 952 -59.18 23.78 44.02
N PHE A 953 -58.66 24.90 43.52
CA PHE A 953 -57.37 25.47 43.97
C PHE A 953 -57.38 25.84 45.46
N CYS A 954 -58.56 26.11 46.04
CA CYS A 954 -58.73 26.31 47.47
C CYS A 954 -58.58 25.03 48.33
N GLY A 955 -58.32 23.87 47.72
CA GLY A 955 -58.09 22.59 48.40
C GLY A 955 -59.36 21.85 48.81
N GLY A 956 -60.49 22.12 48.15
CA GLY A 956 -61.76 21.44 48.37
C GLY A 956 -61.92 20.24 47.46
N HIS A 957 -62.45 19.15 48.00
CA HIS A 957 -62.62 17.87 47.31
C HIS A 957 -64.04 17.31 47.50
N LEU A 958 -64.75 17.05 46.39
CA LEU A 958 -66.02 16.31 46.38
C LEU A 958 -65.72 14.80 46.32
N ASP A 959 -65.59 14.18 47.49
CA ASP A 959 -65.11 12.79 47.63
C ASP A 959 -66.22 11.75 47.62
N VAL A 960 -67.43 12.11 48.06
CA VAL A 960 -68.62 11.26 47.94
C VAL A 960 -69.69 11.98 47.14
N ASP A 961 -70.12 11.30 46.09
CA ASP A 961 -71.17 11.66 45.15
C ASP A 961 -72.05 10.40 45.02
N MET A 962 -73.30 10.49 45.48
CA MET A 962 -74.23 9.37 45.53
C MET A 962 -75.52 9.70 44.81
N ASN A 963 -76.02 8.72 44.08
CA ASN A 963 -77.23 8.73 43.26
C ASN A 963 -77.10 9.28 41.81
N PHE A 964 -75.90 9.61 41.32
CA PHE A 964 -75.65 9.79 39.88
C PHE A 964 -76.19 8.61 39.06
N LYS A 965 -76.06 7.40 39.62
CA LYS A 965 -76.90 6.22 39.33
C LYS A 965 -77.79 5.94 40.56
N PRO A 966 -79.09 5.61 40.41
CA PRO A 966 -80.06 5.52 41.51
C PRO A 966 -79.90 4.24 42.36
N GLU A 967 -78.87 4.23 43.18
CA GLU A 967 -78.37 3.09 43.94
C GLU A 967 -78.90 3.05 45.39
N SER A 968 -79.09 4.22 46.02
CA SER A 968 -79.41 4.32 47.44
C SER A 968 -80.71 5.11 47.70
N LYS A 969 -81.47 4.68 48.71
CA LYS A 969 -82.58 5.47 49.31
C LYS A 969 -82.16 6.30 50.51
N ALA A 970 -80.91 6.16 50.94
CA ALA A 970 -80.33 6.96 52.01
C ALA A 970 -78.97 7.52 51.54
N PRO A 971 -78.91 8.22 50.39
CA PRO A 971 -77.68 8.80 49.85
C PRO A 971 -77.04 9.80 50.82
N VAL A 972 -75.77 10.09 50.54
CA VAL A 972 -75.00 11.18 51.11
C VAL A 972 -74.03 11.71 50.06
N GLU A 973 -73.93 13.01 49.95
CA GLU A 973 -72.84 13.70 49.28
C GLU A 973 -71.92 14.34 50.32
N ASN A 974 -70.63 14.47 49.98
CA ASN A 974 -69.64 15.05 50.88
C ASN A 974 -68.59 15.85 50.12
N VAL A 975 -68.39 17.07 50.60
CA VAL A 975 -67.25 17.92 50.26
C VAL A 975 -66.44 18.15 51.54
N PHE A 976 -65.13 17.95 51.46
CA PHE A 976 -64.23 18.23 52.58
C PHE A 976 -62.97 18.97 52.14
N TRP A 977 -62.36 19.68 53.09
CA TRP A 977 -61.04 20.29 52.95
C TRP A 977 -60.09 19.62 53.94
N GLU A 978 -58.97 19.08 53.43
CA GLU A 978 -57.92 18.51 54.28
C GLU A 978 -57.36 19.55 55.27
N LYS A 979 -56.84 19.04 56.39
CA LYS A 979 -56.34 19.86 57.50
C LYS A 979 -55.29 20.87 57.03
N GLY A 980 -55.55 22.15 57.30
CA GLY A 980 -54.70 23.27 56.89
C GLY A 980 -54.75 23.66 55.40
N LYS A 981 -55.51 22.95 54.55
CA LYS A 981 -55.67 23.28 53.12
C LYS A 981 -56.73 24.35 52.87
N ALA A 982 -57.83 24.35 53.64
CA ALA A 982 -58.89 25.36 53.56
C ALA A 982 -58.33 26.80 53.61
N LYS A 983 -58.83 27.66 52.73
CA LYS A 983 -58.45 29.07 52.61
C LYS A 983 -59.43 29.92 53.44
N PRO A 984 -58.97 30.92 54.20
CA PRO A 984 -59.88 31.84 54.88
C PRO A 984 -60.78 32.58 53.88
N GLY A 985 -62.04 32.77 54.23
CA GLY A 985 -63.01 33.51 53.41
C GLY A 985 -64.42 32.93 53.44
N GLU A 986 -65.23 33.40 52.50
CA GLU A 986 -66.64 33.03 52.34
C GLU A 986 -66.80 31.80 51.44
N TYR A 987 -67.42 30.74 51.95
CA TYR A 987 -67.83 29.58 51.16
C TYR A 987 -69.35 29.58 51.01
N LYS A 988 -69.83 29.59 49.76
CA LYS A 988 -71.26 29.64 49.44
C LYS A 988 -71.75 28.27 49.01
N VAL A 989 -72.79 27.77 49.66
CA VAL A 989 -73.28 26.40 49.49
C VAL A 989 -74.63 26.40 48.80
N PHE A 990 -74.76 25.57 47.77
CA PHE A 990 -75.94 25.41 46.96
C PHE A 990 -76.29 23.93 46.76
N VAL A 991 -77.56 23.64 46.54
CA VAL A 991 -78.04 22.30 46.20
C VAL A 991 -78.86 22.37 44.91
N HIS A 992 -78.58 21.47 43.98
CA HIS A 992 -79.25 21.39 42.68
C HIS A 992 -79.91 20.02 42.50
N HIS A 993 -81.10 19.97 41.88
CA HIS A 993 -81.78 18.71 41.55
C HIS A 993 -81.36 18.26 40.15
N PHE A 994 -80.23 17.55 40.08
CA PHE A 994 -79.57 17.24 38.82
C PHE A 994 -80.37 16.24 37.96
N LYS A 995 -80.85 15.14 38.55
CA LYS A 995 -81.58 14.09 37.82
C LYS A 995 -82.69 13.44 38.65
N LYS A 996 -83.91 13.44 38.10
CA LYS A 996 -85.05 12.70 38.66
C LYS A 996 -85.07 11.26 38.14
N HIS A 997 -84.67 10.33 38.97
CA HIS A 997 -84.59 8.91 38.60
C HIS A 997 -85.96 8.21 38.64
N ASN A 998 -86.29 7.46 37.59
CA ASN A 998 -87.58 6.78 37.44
C ASN A 998 -87.64 5.45 38.22
N LYS A 999 -87.69 5.52 39.57
CA LYS A 999 -87.80 4.37 40.47
C LYS A 999 -89.15 4.34 41.21
N ARG A 1000 -89.65 3.12 41.49
CA ARG A 1000 -90.94 2.92 42.19
C ARG A 1000 -90.90 3.46 43.63
N LYS A 1001 -91.89 4.31 43.98
CA LYS A 1001 -91.97 5.09 45.24
C LYS A 1001 -90.85 6.14 45.41
N ASN A 1002 -90.25 6.63 44.32
CA ASN A 1002 -89.39 7.82 44.40
C ASN A 1002 -90.26 9.07 44.52
N GLN A 1003 -90.05 9.87 45.57
CA GLN A 1003 -90.86 11.05 45.88
C GLN A 1003 -90.26 12.32 45.28
N ASP A 1004 -91.11 13.29 44.94
CA ASP A 1004 -90.74 14.59 44.38
C ASP A 1004 -91.81 15.61 44.84
N PRO A 1005 -91.46 16.74 45.50
CA PRO A 1005 -90.12 17.21 45.85
C PRO A 1005 -89.30 16.26 46.73
N THR A 1006 -87.98 16.27 46.56
CA THR A 1006 -87.02 15.60 47.44
C THR A 1006 -86.80 16.45 48.69
N GLU A 1007 -87.15 15.95 49.88
CA GLU A 1007 -86.66 16.55 51.14
C GLU A 1007 -85.18 16.23 51.35
N PHE A 1008 -84.39 17.24 51.70
CA PHE A 1008 -82.95 17.13 51.92
C PHE A 1008 -82.49 17.93 53.15
N SER A 1009 -81.41 17.45 53.79
CA SER A 1009 -80.69 18.15 54.85
C SER A 1009 -79.24 18.40 54.42
N VAL A 1010 -78.71 19.60 54.65
CA VAL A 1010 -77.28 19.92 54.53
C VAL A 1010 -76.71 20.17 55.92
N GLN A 1011 -75.61 19.49 56.25
CA GLN A 1011 -74.81 19.75 57.44
C GLN A 1011 -73.52 20.47 57.05
N MET A 1012 -73.28 21.63 57.65
CA MET A 1012 -72.01 22.35 57.57
C MET A 1012 -71.24 22.16 58.88
N LYS A 1013 -69.97 21.77 58.81
CA LYS A 1013 -69.12 21.46 59.96
C LYS A 1013 -67.79 22.21 59.87
N VAL A 1014 -67.39 22.86 60.97
CA VAL A 1014 -66.06 23.45 61.16
C VAL A 1014 -65.56 23.09 62.55
N GLY A 1015 -64.47 22.31 62.62
CA GLY A 1015 -64.02 21.69 63.87
C GLY A 1015 -65.14 20.87 64.52
N ASP A 1016 -65.45 21.16 65.79
CA ASP A 1016 -66.54 20.50 66.53
C ASP A 1016 -67.92 21.16 66.32
N ARG A 1017 -67.99 22.34 65.68
CA ARG A 1017 -69.27 23.04 65.44
C ARG A 1017 -69.97 22.46 64.22
N ARG A 1018 -71.29 22.26 64.36
CA ARG A 1018 -72.19 21.77 63.30
C ARG A 1018 -73.40 22.67 63.19
N GLY A 1019 -73.84 22.95 61.97
CA GLY A 1019 -75.16 23.52 61.66
C GLY A 1019 -75.86 22.62 60.64
N GLU A 1020 -77.19 22.48 60.75
CA GLU A 1020 -78.00 21.74 59.79
C GLU A 1020 -79.09 22.66 59.21
N PHE A 1021 -79.27 22.59 57.90
CA PHE A 1021 -80.30 23.27 57.13
C PHE A 1021 -81.16 22.19 56.46
N LYS A 1022 -82.48 22.36 56.43
CA LYS A 1022 -83.40 21.42 55.77
C LYS A 1022 -84.32 22.17 54.83
N SER A 1023 -84.48 21.64 53.62
CA SER A 1023 -85.45 22.14 52.65
C SER A 1023 -85.97 20.98 51.79
N ARG A 1024 -86.67 21.32 50.71
CA ARG A 1024 -87.10 20.37 49.68
C ARG A 1024 -86.94 21.00 48.30
N LEU A 1025 -86.52 20.21 47.32
CA LEU A 1025 -86.29 20.64 45.94
C LEU A 1025 -87.00 19.70 44.97
N SER A 1026 -87.70 20.24 43.98
CA SER A 1026 -88.29 19.47 42.88
C SER A 1026 -87.37 19.44 41.67
N SER A 1027 -87.57 18.45 40.81
CA SER A 1027 -86.87 18.38 39.53
C SER A 1027 -87.29 19.51 38.61
N GLY A 1028 -86.32 20.32 38.17
CA GLY A 1028 -86.55 21.52 37.35
C GLY A 1028 -86.72 22.81 38.15
N ASP A 1029 -86.68 22.76 39.49
CA ASP A 1029 -86.49 23.98 40.30
C ASP A 1029 -85.08 24.56 40.03
N PRO A 1030 -84.89 25.90 40.12
CA PRO A 1030 -83.56 26.49 40.05
C PRO A 1030 -82.66 25.99 41.19
N VAL A 1031 -81.34 26.14 41.02
CA VAL A 1031 -80.36 25.86 42.06
C VAL A 1031 -80.76 26.59 43.35
N MET A 1032 -80.77 25.89 44.49
CA MET A 1032 -81.16 26.45 45.78
C MET A 1032 -79.93 26.88 46.58
N PHE A 1033 -79.84 28.16 46.92
CA PHE A 1033 -78.85 28.64 47.87
C PHE A 1033 -79.21 28.16 49.28
N VAL A 1034 -78.29 27.40 49.89
CA VAL A 1034 -78.45 26.88 51.26
C VAL A 1034 -77.97 27.92 52.26
N GLY A 1035 -76.80 28.51 51.99
CA GLY A 1035 -76.26 29.59 52.80
C GLY A 1035 -74.75 29.74 52.67
N THR A 1036 -74.26 30.78 53.32
CA THR A 1036 -72.84 31.11 53.45
C THR A 1036 -72.28 30.54 54.73
N MET A 1037 -71.06 30.01 54.68
CA MET A 1037 -70.22 29.81 55.86
C MET A 1037 -68.87 30.50 55.71
N ASN A 1038 -68.52 31.31 56.71
CA ASN A 1038 -67.23 31.98 56.80
C ASN A 1038 -66.23 31.12 57.55
N PHE A 1039 -65.08 30.84 56.93
CA PHE A 1039 -63.96 30.14 57.55
C PHE A 1039 -62.84 31.13 57.90
N ASP A 1040 -62.46 31.20 59.17
CA ASP A 1040 -61.28 31.93 59.68
C ASP A 1040 -60.36 30.95 60.41
N ARG A 1041 -59.04 31.17 60.33
CA ARG A 1041 -58.00 30.23 60.81
C ARG A 1041 -57.63 30.41 62.30
N LYS A 1042 -58.53 30.96 63.12
CA LYS A 1042 -58.27 31.28 64.54
C LYS A 1042 -58.41 30.08 65.47
#